data_AF-A0A2D0JWH4-F1
#
_entry.id   AF-A0A2D0JWH4-F1
#
_cell.length_a   1.000
_cell.length_b   1.000
_cell.length_c   1.000
_cell.angle_alpha   90.00
_cell.angle_beta   90.00
_cell.angle_gamma   90.00
#
_symmetry.space_group_name_H-M   'P 1'
#
loop_
_entity.id
_entity.type
_entity.pdbx_description
1 polymer ?
#
loop_
_entity_poly.entity_id
_entity_poly.type
_entity_poly.pdbx_seq_one_letter_code
_entity_poly.pdbx_strand_id
1 'polypeptide(L)'
;MKQTWRWYGPEDPVSLADIRQAGATGIVTALHHIPNGGVWPIEEIKQRKALIEENQLEWTVVESVPVHEDIKTHTGEYVRWIENYQQTLRNLAACGIKTICYNFMPVLDWTRTDLEYELPDGSKALRFDQIEFAVFDIHILQRRGAEKAYSDAEIVQAQSRFASMTEEEKQKLTSTIIAGLPGAEEGYTLEQLRQHLTRYTGIDKAKLREHFAYFLKKIIPVAEEIGIKMAVHPDDPPREILGLPRIVSTIEDMRWIAETIDSNANGYTMCTGSYGVRADNDLVKMVKSFGSRIYFLHLRSTVREENPSTFHEAAHLAGDVDMYEVIKAVAEEEHRRLAAGENHLIPMRPDHGHQILDDLKKKTNPGYSAIGRLKGLAEIRGLELGIHRAIMEKNLVNAITSVPCPRWTTKRLTSRIVHLGCGAFHRAHQAVYTHHVLEQTDSDWGFCEVNLMLNDASLIENLKKQSMRYTVAEKGQEGITLKIIGSMKEGMHPLIDGVQAIIEKMANPDVAIISLTITEKGYCTDAATGHLDPNNELIINDIANPAVPRSAIGYITAALRLRFERRLPAVTILSCDNVRENGHVAREAVLGLARLQDEKLAQWIENQVTFPCTMVDRIVPAATPETLTEIAQRLGVEDPCAIACEPFRQWVIEDNFVNGRPDWDLAGAQFVDDVVPFEMMKLRMLNGAHSFLAYLGYLGGYEHISDTMTNADYRRAVYALMLNEQAPTLSMPEDIDLMAYADKLIERFTNPALKHQTWQIAMDGSQKLPQRMIDSIEWHLLRGSDYHHLALGVAGWMRYVSGVDEQGQPIDVRDPLKGTFAAIFAAISTQYGSGHSVAVAEDVVKELLAIESIFGKELVKNRDFVDNVTKAYQNLLNVGARQAVAAL
;
A
#
# COMPACT_ATOMS: atom_id res chain seq x y z
N MET A 1 17.09 5.66 6.98
CA MET A 1 18.51 5.57 7.37
C MET A 1 18.65 5.22 8.85
N LYS A 2 19.76 4.58 9.25
CA LYS A 2 20.07 4.29 10.67
C LYS A 2 20.95 5.39 11.25
N GLN A 3 20.46 6.06 12.28
CA GLN A 3 21.13 7.21 12.89
C GLN A 3 22.25 6.75 13.82
N THR A 4 23.48 7.05 13.43
CA THR A 4 24.69 6.64 14.15
C THR A 4 25.56 7.84 14.53
N TRP A 5 26.46 7.65 15.49
CA TRP A 5 27.32 8.70 16.02
C TRP A 5 28.79 8.25 16.11
N ARG A 6 29.73 9.12 15.71
CA ARG A 6 31.17 8.87 15.86
C ARG A 6 31.61 9.05 17.31
N TRP A 7 32.09 7.98 17.92
CA TRP A 7 32.62 7.94 19.28
C TRP A 7 34.06 7.41 19.28
N TYR A 8 34.98 8.13 19.91
CA TYR A 8 36.42 7.80 19.93
C TYR A 8 36.80 6.85 21.08
N GLY A 9 35.87 6.55 21.99
CA GLY A 9 36.07 5.62 23.08
C GLY A 9 35.90 6.26 24.46
N PRO A 10 36.31 5.56 25.54
CA PRO A 10 36.03 5.98 26.91
C PRO A 10 36.51 7.40 27.27
N GLU A 11 37.57 7.88 26.62
CA GLU A 11 38.15 9.21 26.84
C GLU A 11 37.52 10.31 25.94
N ASP A 12 36.53 9.97 25.11
CA ASP A 12 35.81 10.96 24.30
C ASP A 12 35.05 11.93 25.23
N PRO A 13 35.19 13.26 25.05
CA PRO A 13 34.44 14.23 25.85
C PRO A 13 32.92 14.10 25.70
N VAL A 14 32.42 13.43 24.66
CA VAL A 14 31.01 13.11 24.47
C VAL A 14 30.75 11.67 24.96
N SER A 15 29.98 11.53 26.04
CA SER A 15 29.67 10.23 26.61
C SER A 15 28.65 9.45 25.76
N LEU A 16 28.62 8.12 25.88
CA LEU A 16 27.58 7.29 25.26
C LEU A 16 26.16 7.69 25.70
N ALA A 17 26.01 8.17 26.94
CA ALA A 17 24.73 8.66 27.44
C ALA A 17 24.28 9.95 26.71
N ASP A 18 25.20 10.89 26.44
CA ASP A 18 24.91 12.10 25.66
C ASP A 18 24.51 11.75 24.23
N ILE A 19 25.20 10.78 23.62
CA ILE A 19 24.90 10.30 22.27
C ILE A 19 23.49 9.71 22.20
N ARG A 20 23.09 8.92 23.19
CA ARG A 20 21.74 8.37 23.26
C ARG A 20 20.69 9.47 23.40
N GLN A 21 20.97 10.51 24.20
CA GLN A 21 20.07 11.66 24.35
C GLN A 21 19.90 12.45 23.05
N ALA A 22 20.92 12.47 22.18
CA ALA A 22 20.80 13.03 20.83
C ALA A 22 19.86 12.23 19.91
N GLY A 23 19.49 11.01 20.31
CA GLY A 23 18.60 10.11 19.58
C GLY A 23 19.31 9.27 18.53
N ALA A 24 20.64 9.14 18.60
CA ALA A 24 21.35 8.11 17.84
C ALA A 24 21.02 6.73 18.42
N THR A 25 20.95 5.72 17.55
CA THR A 25 20.73 4.31 17.93
C THR A 25 21.95 3.43 17.68
N GLY A 26 22.89 3.91 16.86
CA GLY A 26 24.15 3.22 16.58
C GLY A 26 25.39 4.04 16.89
N ILE A 27 26.50 3.34 17.09
CA ILE A 27 27.84 3.90 17.28
C ILE A 27 28.75 3.52 16.11
N VAL A 28 29.57 4.49 15.74
CA VAL A 28 30.67 4.39 14.79
C VAL A 28 31.97 4.59 15.59
N THR A 29 32.74 3.52 15.82
CA THR A 29 33.95 3.54 16.66
C THR A 29 35.08 2.72 16.04
N ALA A 30 36.29 2.86 16.59
CA ALA A 30 37.43 1.97 16.33
C ALA A 30 38.14 1.58 17.64
N LEU A 31 39.14 0.70 17.56
CA LEU A 31 40.04 0.34 18.66
C LEU A 31 41.36 1.11 18.53
N HIS A 32 41.34 2.38 18.91
CA HIS A 32 42.46 3.31 18.75
C HIS A 32 43.73 2.93 19.51
N HIS A 33 43.62 2.11 20.57
CA HIS A 33 44.76 1.65 21.35
C HIS A 33 45.56 0.51 20.66
N ILE A 34 45.03 -0.07 19.57
CA ILE A 34 45.71 -1.12 18.81
C ILE A 34 46.54 -0.45 17.70
N PRO A 35 47.87 -0.69 17.65
CA PRO A 35 48.72 -0.09 16.62
C PRO A 35 48.28 -0.43 15.19
N ASN A 36 48.55 0.49 14.26
CA ASN A 36 48.25 0.31 12.84
C ASN A 36 48.84 -1.01 12.30
N GLY A 37 48.02 -1.78 11.58
CA GLY A 37 48.41 -3.10 11.04
C GLY A 37 48.34 -4.26 12.05
N GLY A 38 48.12 -4.00 13.34
CA GLY A 38 47.89 -5.03 14.36
C GLY A 38 46.57 -5.78 14.17
N VAL A 39 46.54 -7.08 14.52
CA VAL A 39 45.30 -7.86 14.52
C VAL A 39 44.44 -7.44 15.70
N TRP A 40 43.18 -7.09 15.47
CA TRP A 40 42.24 -6.78 16.55
C TRP A 40 41.75 -8.07 17.23
N PRO A 41 42.06 -8.31 18.52
CA PRO A 41 41.62 -9.51 19.21
C PRO A 41 40.11 -9.54 19.43
N ILE A 42 39.51 -10.73 19.43
CA ILE A 42 38.08 -10.91 19.72
C ILE A 42 37.70 -10.33 21.09
N GLU A 43 38.57 -10.47 22.09
CA GLU A 43 38.30 -10.00 23.46
C GLU A 43 38.15 -8.48 23.52
N GLU A 44 39.05 -7.73 22.86
CA GLU A 44 38.97 -6.26 22.78
C GLU A 44 37.71 -5.79 22.04
N ILE A 45 37.35 -6.48 20.95
CA ILE A 45 36.13 -6.18 20.19
C ILE A 45 34.90 -6.41 21.08
N LYS A 46 34.83 -7.54 21.79
CA LYS A 46 33.73 -7.84 22.71
C LYS A 46 33.65 -6.85 23.87
N GLN A 47 34.78 -6.46 24.45
CA GLN A 47 34.82 -5.48 25.53
C GLN A 47 34.27 -4.13 25.07
N ARG A 48 34.73 -3.63 23.92
CA ARG A 48 34.22 -2.38 23.34
C ARG A 48 32.73 -2.48 23.00
N LYS A 49 32.30 -3.60 22.44
CA LYS A 49 30.89 -3.86 22.10
C LYS A 49 30.00 -3.86 23.35
N ALA A 50 30.40 -4.55 24.41
CA ALA A 50 29.65 -4.61 25.67
C ALA A 50 29.42 -3.21 26.25
N LEU A 51 30.47 -2.37 26.28
CA LEU A 51 30.37 -0.99 26.77
C LEU A 51 29.33 -0.15 26.00
N ILE A 52 29.22 -0.37 24.69
CA ILE A 52 28.24 0.31 23.83
C ILE A 52 26.83 -0.22 24.09
N GLU A 53 26.67 -1.55 24.16
CA GLU A 53 25.38 -2.22 24.34
C GLU A 53 24.79 -1.99 25.75
N GLU A 54 25.61 -1.88 26.79
CA GLU A 54 25.20 -1.47 28.14
C GLU A 54 24.51 -0.11 28.16
N ASN A 55 24.84 0.76 27.19
CA ASN A 55 24.23 2.07 27.01
C ASN A 55 23.00 2.05 26.07
N GLN A 56 22.52 0.87 25.67
CA GLN A 56 21.38 0.69 24.74
C GLN A 56 21.65 1.27 23.36
N LEU A 57 22.90 1.18 22.90
CA LEU A 57 23.34 1.56 21.57
C LEU A 57 23.94 0.33 20.88
N GLU A 58 23.97 0.35 19.55
CA GLU A 58 24.55 -0.75 18.77
C GLU A 58 25.86 -0.32 18.11
N TRP A 59 26.94 -1.10 18.26
CA TRP A 59 28.14 -0.88 17.44
C TRP A 59 27.83 -1.26 15.98
N THR A 60 27.52 -0.26 15.17
CA THR A 60 26.97 -0.43 13.82
C THR A 60 28.05 -0.42 12.75
N VAL A 61 29.05 0.44 12.88
CA VAL A 61 30.13 0.60 11.88
C VAL A 61 31.49 0.66 12.58
N VAL A 62 32.49 -0.03 12.04
CA VAL A 62 33.89 0.25 12.36
C VAL A 62 34.37 1.38 11.46
N GLU A 63 34.87 2.45 12.06
CA GLU A 63 35.48 3.56 11.30
C GLU A 63 36.99 3.43 11.28
N SER A 64 37.50 3.04 10.12
CA SER A 64 38.91 2.81 9.83
C SER A 64 39.50 1.72 10.70
N VAL A 65 39.40 0.47 10.22
CA VAL A 65 40.50 -0.48 10.47
C VAL A 65 41.71 0.09 9.70
N PRO A 66 42.79 0.54 10.37
CA PRO A 66 43.85 1.26 9.68
C PRO A 66 44.54 0.40 8.62
N VAL A 67 44.58 0.89 7.37
CA VAL A 67 45.37 0.26 6.30
C VAL A 67 46.82 0.71 6.46
N HIS A 68 47.71 -0.24 6.72
CA HIS A 68 49.12 0.04 6.96
C HIS A 68 49.80 0.67 5.73
N GLU A 69 50.70 1.64 5.92
CA GLU A 69 51.36 2.38 4.84
C GLU A 69 52.12 1.46 3.86
N ASP A 70 52.78 0.42 4.35
CA ASP A 70 53.43 -0.61 3.51
C ASP A 70 52.50 -1.22 2.45
N ILE A 71 51.19 -1.35 2.74
CA ILE A 71 50.19 -1.82 1.77
C ILE A 71 50.00 -0.78 0.67
N LYS A 72 49.90 0.50 1.04
CA LYS A 72 49.69 1.61 0.10
C LYS A 72 50.92 1.84 -0.77
N THR A 73 52.13 1.66 -0.23
CA THR A 73 53.40 1.83 -0.95
C THR A 73 53.90 0.55 -1.63
N HIS A 74 53.30 -0.61 -1.31
CA HIS A 74 53.73 -1.94 -1.80
C HIS A 74 55.19 -2.24 -1.46
N THR A 75 55.60 -1.90 -0.23
CA THR A 75 56.96 -2.08 0.31
C THR A 75 56.94 -2.86 1.62
N GLY A 76 58.10 -3.24 2.15
CA GLY A 76 58.19 -3.85 3.48
C GLY A 76 57.35 -5.12 3.61
N GLU A 77 56.63 -5.26 4.73
CA GLU A 77 55.90 -6.48 5.10
C GLU A 77 54.41 -6.43 4.67
N TYR A 78 54.10 -5.77 3.56
CA TYR A 78 52.71 -5.54 3.11
C TYR A 78 51.85 -6.81 3.01
N VAL A 79 52.44 -7.96 2.67
CA VAL A 79 51.72 -9.25 2.64
C VAL A 79 51.23 -9.64 4.03
N ARG A 80 52.10 -9.56 5.04
CA ARG A 80 51.75 -9.84 6.44
C ARG A 80 50.69 -8.86 6.94
N TRP A 81 50.78 -7.58 6.55
CA TRP A 81 49.77 -6.59 6.95
C TRP A 81 48.40 -6.87 6.33
N ILE A 82 48.34 -7.37 5.09
CA ILE A 82 47.10 -7.83 4.47
C ILE A 82 46.53 -9.04 5.22
N GLU A 83 47.36 -10.02 5.59
CA GLU A 83 46.92 -11.18 6.39
C GLU A 83 46.35 -10.76 7.75
N ASN A 84 46.99 -9.82 8.44
CA ASN A 84 46.50 -9.26 9.69
C ASN A 84 45.16 -8.53 9.51
N TYR A 85 45.00 -7.79 8.42
CA TYR A 85 43.76 -7.10 8.08
C TYR A 85 42.63 -8.12 7.85
N GLN A 86 42.88 -9.18 7.08
CA GLN A 86 41.93 -10.28 6.88
C GLN A 86 41.53 -10.94 8.20
N GLN A 87 42.49 -11.19 9.11
CA GLN A 87 42.19 -11.77 10.42
C GLN A 87 41.32 -10.84 11.27
N THR A 88 41.59 -9.53 11.24
CA THR A 88 40.77 -8.52 11.92
C THR A 88 39.33 -8.54 11.39
N LEU A 89 39.14 -8.61 10.06
CA LEU A 89 37.81 -8.75 9.48
C LEU A 89 37.08 -10.01 9.96
N ARG A 90 37.76 -11.16 10.00
CA ARG A 90 37.19 -12.40 10.55
C ARG A 90 36.77 -12.24 12.01
N ASN A 91 37.59 -11.60 12.83
CA ASN A 91 37.29 -11.37 14.25
C ASN A 91 36.09 -10.43 14.44
N LEU A 92 36.01 -9.34 13.66
CA LEU A 92 34.88 -8.41 13.67
C LEU A 92 33.59 -9.10 13.22
N ALA A 93 33.65 -9.87 12.14
CA ALA A 93 32.53 -10.67 11.63
C ALA A 93 32.03 -11.69 12.67
N ALA A 94 32.94 -12.34 13.40
CA ALA A 94 32.61 -13.28 14.47
C ALA A 94 31.95 -12.60 15.68
N CYS A 95 32.20 -11.31 15.88
CA CYS A 95 31.54 -10.49 16.91
C CYS A 95 30.23 -9.83 16.41
N GLY A 96 29.81 -10.11 15.17
CA GLY A 96 28.57 -9.59 14.58
C GLY A 96 28.68 -8.19 13.99
N ILE A 97 29.89 -7.64 13.83
CA ILE A 97 30.09 -6.31 13.22
C ILE A 97 30.36 -6.51 11.73
N LYS A 98 29.49 -5.95 10.88
CA LYS A 98 29.44 -6.28 9.45
C LYS A 98 29.73 -5.12 8.50
N THR A 99 29.85 -3.89 8.98
CA THR A 99 30.12 -2.72 8.14
C THR A 99 31.44 -2.08 8.54
N ILE A 100 32.39 -2.02 7.59
CA ILE A 100 33.73 -1.50 7.83
C ILE A 100 33.99 -0.33 6.89
N CYS A 101 34.05 0.86 7.46
CA CYS A 101 34.57 2.04 6.78
C CYS A 101 36.10 2.00 6.82
N TYR A 102 36.77 2.31 5.71
CA TYR A 102 38.24 2.38 5.64
C TYR A 102 38.66 3.41 4.59
N ASN A 103 39.93 3.82 4.62
CA ASN A 103 40.49 4.69 3.59
C ASN A 103 41.80 4.11 3.03
N PHE A 104 42.16 4.57 1.84
CA PHE A 104 43.45 4.24 1.18
C PHE A 104 44.26 5.51 0.92
N MET A 105 44.07 6.53 1.77
CA MET A 105 44.68 7.84 1.63
C MET A 105 46.18 7.79 1.95
N PRO A 106 47.08 8.31 1.11
CA PRO A 106 48.49 8.39 1.44
C PRO A 106 48.75 9.39 2.56
N VAL A 107 49.46 8.96 3.62
CA VAL A 107 50.01 9.80 4.71
C VAL A 107 48.99 10.60 5.54
N LEU A 108 48.10 11.39 4.94
CA LEU A 108 47.10 12.25 5.59
C LEU A 108 45.68 11.77 5.27
N ASP A 109 44.97 11.35 6.32
CA ASP A 109 43.60 10.85 6.25
C ASP A 109 42.58 11.99 6.13
N TRP A 110 42.94 13.20 6.56
CA TRP A 110 42.12 14.40 6.47
C TRP A 110 43.02 15.63 6.65
N THR A 111 42.69 16.77 6.03
CA THR A 111 43.50 18.00 6.18
C THR A 111 42.65 19.26 6.28
N ARG A 112 42.98 20.12 7.25
CA ARG A 112 42.45 21.49 7.43
C ARG A 112 43.61 22.43 7.75
N THR A 113 43.40 23.73 7.61
CA THR A 113 44.39 24.77 7.94
C THR A 113 43.97 25.61 9.14
N ASP A 114 42.68 25.59 9.50
CA ASP A 114 42.16 26.16 10.74
C ASP A 114 41.09 25.23 11.34
N LEU A 115 41.24 24.92 12.63
CA LEU A 115 40.30 24.09 13.39
C LEU A 115 39.28 24.91 14.18
N GLU A 116 39.45 26.23 14.22
CA GLU A 116 38.66 27.16 15.02
C GLU A 116 38.24 28.41 14.21
N TYR A 117 38.01 28.24 12.91
CA TYR A 117 37.62 29.34 12.03
C TYR A 117 36.28 29.95 12.50
N GLU A 118 36.30 31.23 12.87
CA GLU A 118 35.13 31.93 13.39
C GLU A 118 34.21 32.37 12.26
N LEU A 119 32.94 31.96 12.32
CA LEU A 119 31.88 32.35 11.41
C LEU A 119 31.27 33.70 11.84
N PRO A 120 30.56 34.42 10.94
CA PRO A 120 30.00 35.75 11.24
C PRO A 120 29.05 35.82 12.45
N ASP A 121 28.50 34.69 12.89
CA ASP A 121 27.61 34.57 14.04
C ASP A 121 28.34 34.23 15.36
N GLY A 122 29.67 34.11 15.33
CA GLY A 122 30.52 33.77 16.46
C GLY A 122 30.66 32.26 16.74
N SER A 123 30.07 31.40 15.90
CA SER A 123 30.34 29.96 15.95
C SER A 123 31.69 29.61 15.33
N LYS A 124 32.24 28.42 15.63
CA LYS A 124 33.51 27.96 15.03
C LYS A 124 33.32 26.75 14.13
N ALA A 125 34.01 26.75 13.00
CA ALA A 125 34.01 25.68 12.00
C ALA A 125 35.43 25.25 11.64
N LEU A 126 35.55 24.10 10.96
CA LEU A 126 36.82 23.71 10.33
C LEU A 126 36.95 24.39 8.97
N ARG A 127 38.15 24.84 8.61
CA ARG A 127 38.45 25.48 7.32
C ARG A 127 39.70 24.92 6.69
N PHE A 128 39.68 24.75 5.38
CA PHE A 128 40.84 24.51 4.54
C PHE A 128 41.04 25.74 3.66
N ASP A 129 42.18 26.42 3.83
CA ASP A 129 42.61 27.56 3.04
C ASP A 129 43.76 27.15 2.15
N GLN A 130 43.57 27.31 0.84
CA GLN A 130 44.52 26.91 -0.18
C GLN A 130 45.84 27.68 -0.08
N ILE A 131 45.79 28.97 0.30
CA ILE A 131 46.99 29.81 0.40
C ILE A 131 47.76 29.48 1.68
N GLU A 132 47.08 29.30 2.82
CA GLU A 132 47.72 28.82 4.05
C GLU A 132 48.36 27.44 3.84
N PHE A 133 47.71 26.56 3.08
CA PHE A 133 48.28 25.26 2.74
C PHE A 133 49.52 25.36 1.84
N ALA A 134 49.51 26.27 0.85
CA ALA A 134 50.68 26.55 0.02
C ALA A 134 51.85 27.15 0.83
N VAL A 135 51.56 28.03 1.79
CA VAL A 135 52.55 28.55 2.75
C VAL A 135 53.22 27.40 3.50
N PHE A 136 52.41 26.49 4.04
CA PHE A 136 52.93 25.32 4.75
C PHE A 136 53.84 24.50 3.85
N ASP A 137 53.40 24.13 2.65
CA ASP A 137 54.13 23.23 1.76
C ASP A 137 55.45 23.84 1.24
N ILE A 138 55.41 25.09 0.77
CA ILE A 138 56.53 25.77 0.12
C ILE A 138 57.53 26.31 1.16
N HIS A 139 57.06 26.97 2.22
CA HIS A 139 57.92 27.77 3.10
C HIS A 139 58.22 27.12 4.46
N ILE A 140 57.28 26.36 5.02
CA ILE A 140 57.43 25.72 6.34
C ILE A 140 57.99 24.30 6.19
N LEU A 141 57.26 23.43 5.47
CA LEU A 141 57.67 22.07 5.14
C LEU A 141 58.84 22.06 4.16
N GLN A 142 58.89 23.03 3.24
CA GLN A 142 59.93 23.13 2.22
C GLN A 142 60.07 21.85 1.41
N ARG A 143 58.92 21.31 0.98
CA ARG A 143 58.91 20.07 0.18
C ARG A 143 59.59 20.33 -1.15
N ARG A 144 60.51 19.45 -1.53
CA ARG A 144 61.29 19.60 -2.77
C ARG A 144 60.35 19.67 -3.99
N GLY A 145 60.38 20.80 -4.70
CA GLY A 145 59.57 21.05 -5.90
C GLY A 145 58.09 21.33 -5.61
N ALA A 146 57.76 21.79 -4.40
CA ALA A 146 56.40 22.15 -4.00
C ALA A 146 55.76 23.17 -4.95
N GLU A 147 56.55 24.12 -5.46
CA GLU A 147 56.12 25.22 -6.33
C GLU A 147 55.42 24.72 -7.60
N LYS A 148 55.73 23.51 -8.07
CA LYS A 148 55.08 22.92 -9.26
C LYS A 148 53.61 22.54 -9.03
N ALA A 149 53.17 22.43 -7.78
CA ALA A 149 51.81 22.06 -7.42
C ALA A 149 50.86 23.26 -7.30
N TYR A 150 51.37 24.49 -7.43
CA TYR A 150 50.63 25.73 -7.24
C TYR A 150 50.79 26.64 -8.46
N SER A 151 49.81 27.51 -8.70
CA SER A 151 49.89 28.54 -9.74
C SER A 151 50.84 29.67 -9.34
N ASP A 152 51.34 30.42 -10.33
CA ASP A 152 52.20 31.59 -10.08
C ASP A 152 51.55 32.60 -9.11
N ALA A 153 50.23 32.78 -9.21
CA ALA A 153 49.48 33.67 -8.32
C ALA A 153 49.44 33.14 -6.87
N GLU A 154 49.22 31.84 -6.67
CA GLU A 154 49.23 31.22 -5.34
C GLU A 154 50.62 31.27 -4.71
N ILE A 155 51.69 31.08 -5.49
CA ILE A 155 53.08 31.19 -5.00
C ILE A 155 53.36 32.61 -4.49
N VAL A 156 52.97 33.64 -5.25
CA VAL A 156 53.14 35.04 -4.84
C VAL A 156 52.33 35.36 -3.57
N GLN A 157 51.08 34.88 -3.51
CA GLN A 157 50.24 35.07 -2.32
C GLN A 157 50.80 34.35 -1.10
N ALA A 158 51.27 33.10 -1.25
CA ALA A 158 51.89 32.33 -0.19
C ALA A 158 53.17 33.00 0.32
N GLN A 159 54.02 33.52 -0.57
CA GLN A 159 55.22 34.26 -0.18
C GLN A 159 54.86 35.51 0.64
N SER A 160 53.87 36.28 0.17
CA SER A 160 53.41 37.48 0.89
C SER A 160 52.82 37.13 2.26
N ARG A 161 52.01 36.06 2.34
CA ARG A 161 51.40 35.59 3.58
C ARG A 161 52.46 35.10 4.56
N PHE A 162 53.40 34.27 4.13
CA PHE A 162 54.49 33.76 4.97
C PHE A 162 55.34 34.89 5.57
N ALA A 163 55.64 35.92 4.78
CA ALA A 163 56.40 37.09 5.23
C ALA A 163 55.67 37.90 6.32
N SER A 164 54.33 37.85 6.34
CA SER A 164 53.52 38.55 7.33
C SER A 164 53.15 37.70 8.56
N MET A 165 53.39 36.38 8.53
CA MET A 165 53.07 35.48 9.62
C MET A 165 54.02 35.63 10.81
N THR A 166 53.45 35.69 12.00
CA THR A 166 54.16 35.50 13.27
C THR A 166 54.62 34.05 13.44
N GLU A 167 55.60 33.82 14.31
CA GLU A 167 56.04 32.45 14.62
C GLU A 167 54.95 31.60 15.27
N GLU A 168 54.05 32.22 16.04
CA GLU A 168 52.89 31.55 16.65
C GLU A 168 51.91 31.06 15.57
N GLU A 169 51.60 31.89 14.57
CA GLU A 169 50.75 31.47 13.44
C GLU A 169 51.37 30.32 12.65
N LYS A 170 52.70 30.35 12.41
CA LYS A 170 53.40 29.26 11.71
C LYS A 170 53.34 27.95 12.50
N GLN A 171 53.51 28.02 13.82
CA GLN A 171 53.40 26.86 14.70
C GLN A 171 51.97 26.32 14.74
N LYS A 172 50.95 27.20 14.83
CA LYS A 172 49.53 26.81 14.79
C LYS A 172 49.15 26.13 13.47
N LEU A 173 49.58 26.69 12.33
CA LEU A 173 49.35 26.09 11.03
C LEU A 173 50.03 24.71 10.92
N THR A 174 51.27 24.61 11.40
CA THR A 174 52.02 23.34 11.44
C THR A 174 51.31 22.28 12.26
N SER A 175 50.91 22.60 13.51
CA SER A 175 50.20 21.65 14.36
C SER A 175 48.85 21.26 13.81
N THR A 176 48.14 22.19 13.16
CA THR A 176 46.83 21.94 12.53
C THR A 176 46.94 20.96 11.36
N ILE A 177 47.91 21.14 10.46
CA ILE A 177 48.08 20.23 9.31
C ILE A 177 48.60 18.86 9.77
N ILE A 178 49.51 18.84 10.75
CA ILE A 178 50.07 17.59 11.31
C ILE A 178 49.01 16.77 12.06
N ALA A 179 48.00 17.41 12.67
CA ALA A 179 46.90 16.72 13.33
C ALA A 179 46.10 15.78 12.40
N GLY A 180 46.21 15.95 11.07
CA GLY A 180 45.61 15.09 10.06
C GLY A 180 46.34 13.76 9.78
N LEU A 181 47.45 13.49 10.47
CA LEU A 181 48.22 12.25 10.31
C LEU A 181 47.56 11.07 11.07
N PRO A 182 47.51 9.85 10.49
CA PRO A 182 47.08 8.65 11.19
C PRO A 182 47.94 8.42 12.43
N GLY A 183 47.31 8.29 13.61
CA GLY A 183 48.03 8.09 14.87
C GLY A 183 48.71 9.35 15.42
N ALA A 184 48.27 10.55 15.04
CA ALA A 184 48.81 11.83 15.52
C ALA A 184 48.86 12.03 17.05
N GLU A 185 48.30 11.11 17.85
CA GLU A 185 48.54 11.02 19.29
C GLU A 185 50.04 10.86 19.64
N GLU A 186 50.87 10.41 18.70
CA GLU A 186 52.33 10.25 18.86
C GLU A 186 53.16 11.53 18.57
N GLY A 187 52.55 12.60 18.04
CA GLY A 187 53.22 13.88 17.79
C GLY A 187 54.31 13.82 16.70
N TYR A 188 53.94 14.04 15.43
CA TYR A 188 54.90 14.05 14.33
C TYR A 188 55.66 15.37 14.21
N THR A 189 56.95 15.28 13.87
CA THR A 189 57.80 16.41 13.46
C THR A 189 57.72 16.65 11.95
N LEU A 190 58.06 17.87 11.50
CA LEU A 190 58.19 18.18 10.06
C LEU A 190 59.15 17.23 9.33
N GLU A 191 60.21 16.78 10.03
CA GLU A 191 61.19 15.86 9.44
C GLU A 191 60.61 14.46 9.23
N GLN A 192 59.85 13.94 10.20
CA GLN A 192 59.12 12.68 10.01
C GLN A 192 58.09 12.80 8.88
N LEU A 193 57.37 13.92 8.78
CA LEU A 193 56.45 14.16 7.67
C LEU A 193 57.17 14.10 6.32
N ARG A 194 58.32 14.77 6.16
CA ARG A 194 59.15 14.66 4.95
C ARG A 194 59.54 13.21 4.66
N GLN A 195 59.98 12.46 5.67
CA GLN A 195 60.33 11.05 5.51
C GLN A 195 59.14 10.22 5.02
N HIS A 196 57.94 10.42 5.59
CA HIS A 196 56.74 9.76 5.12
C HIS A 196 56.39 10.11 3.67
N LEU A 197 56.52 11.38 3.28
CA LEU A 197 56.32 11.80 1.89
C LEU A 197 57.32 11.14 0.94
N THR A 198 58.58 10.97 1.34
CA THR A 198 59.59 10.31 0.47
C THR A 198 59.26 8.85 0.14
N ARG A 199 58.47 8.17 0.98
CA ARG A 199 58.02 6.79 0.73
C ARG A 199 57.13 6.67 -0.51
N TYR A 200 56.51 7.77 -0.94
CA TYR A 200 55.64 7.84 -2.12
C TYR A 200 56.38 8.33 -3.37
N THR A 201 57.71 8.50 -3.32
CA THR A 201 58.50 8.89 -4.48
C THR A 201 58.34 7.87 -5.61
N GLY A 202 57.84 8.30 -6.77
CA GLY A 202 57.59 7.42 -7.93
C GLY A 202 56.27 6.67 -7.89
N ILE A 203 55.41 6.90 -6.90
CA ILE A 203 54.04 6.37 -6.84
C ILE A 203 53.08 7.46 -7.28
N ASP A 204 52.71 7.44 -8.56
CA ASP A 204 51.66 8.31 -9.12
C ASP A 204 50.25 7.72 -8.91
N LYS A 205 49.22 8.40 -9.42
CA LYS A 205 47.83 7.95 -9.33
C LYS A 205 47.61 6.54 -9.91
N ALA A 206 48.28 6.21 -11.02
CA ALA A 206 48.13 4.91 -11.66
C ALA A 206 48.78 3.81 -10.82
N LYS A 207 49.97 4.06 -10.28
CA LYS A 207 50.67 3.11 -9.43
C LYS A 207 49.94 2.89 -8.10
N LEU A 208 49.42 3.95 -7.48
CA LEU A 208 48.60 3.79 -6.26
C LEU A 208 47.32 3.01 -6.53
N ARG A 209 46.67 3.21 -7.69
CA ARG A 209 45.52 2.40 -8.12
C ARG A 209 45.89 0.92 -8.29
N GLU A 210 47.07 0.60 -8.83
CA GLU A 210 47.56 -0.79 -8.92
C GLU A 210 47.67 -1.42 -7.52
N HIS A 211 48.24 -0.69 -6.55
CA HIS A 211 48.38 -1.15 -5.17
C HIS A 211 47.01 -1.32 -4.50
N PHE A 212 46.10 -0.37 -4.71
CA PHE A 212 44.74 -0.46 -4.17
C PHE A 212 43.96 -1.63 -4.77
N ALA A 213 44.07 -1.85 -6.08
CA ALA A 213 43.49 -3.01 -6.74
C ALA A 213 44.05 -4.33 -6.19
N TYR A 214 45.35 -4.39 -5.88
CA TYR A 214 45.96 -5.56 -5.23
C TYR A 214 45.36 -5.80 -3.84
N PHE A 215 45.24 -4.74 -3.02
CA PHE A 215 44.59 -4.81 -1.71
C PHE A 215 43.14 -5.32 -1.82
N LEU A 216 42.32 -4.70 -2.69
CA LEU A 216 40.94 -5.12 -2.92
C LEU A 216 40.86 -6.60 -3.30
N LYS A 217 41.73 -7.08 -4.20
CA LYS A 217 41.73 -8.48 -4.68
C LYS A 217 42.04 -9.48 -3.57
N LYS A 218 42.70 -9.04 -2.50
CA LYS A 218 42.98 -9.86 -1.32
C LYS A 218 41.91 -9.74 -0.24
N ILE A 219 41.28 -8.58 -0.10
CA ILE A 219 40.36 -8.30 1.01
C ILE A 219 38.91 -8.62 0.68
N ILE A 220 38.43 -8.24 -0.51
CA ILE A 220 37.02 -8.35 -0.87
C ILE A 220 36.51 -9.80 -0.84
N PRO A 221 37.24 -10.82 -1.35
CA PRO A 221 36.79 -12.21 -1.25
C PRO A 221 36.60 -12.68 0.20
N VAL A 222 37.47 -12.26 1.12
CA VAL A 222 37.36 -12.59 2.55
C VAL A 222 36.17 -11.87 3.16
N ALA A 223 35.95 -10.59 2.82
CA ALA A 223 34.79 -9.84 3.28
C ALA A 223 33.48 -10.49 2.83
N GLU A 224 33.41 -10.93 1.57
CA GLU A 224 32.25 -11.63 1.03
C GLU A 224 31.97 -12.96 1.74
N GLU A 225 33.01 -13.78 1.95
CA GLU A 225 32.92 -15.06 2.69
C GLU A 225 32.28 -14.91 4.07
N ILE A 226 32.66 -13.85 4.81
CA ILE A 226 32.23 -13.62 6.19
C ILE A 226 31.05 -12.64 6.31
N GLY A 227 30.49 -12.20 5.18
CA GLY A 227 29.35 -11.29 5.11
C GLY A 227 29.63 -9.85 5.56
N ILE A 228 30.88 -9.37 5.45
CA ILE A 228 31.26 -7.98 5.70
C ILE A 228 31.02 -7.12 4.44
N LYS A 229 30.55 -5.91 4.67
CA LYS A 229 30.48 -4.81 3.71
C LYS A 229 31.65 -3.86 3.94
N MET A 230 32.55 -3.78 2.96
CA MET A 230 33.65 -2.83 2.94
C MET A 230 33.18 -1.53 2.29
N ALA A 231 33.35 -0.41 2.98
CA ALA A 231 32.94 0.91 2.55
C ALA A 231 34.16 1.83 2.48
N VAL A 232 34.67 2.09 1.28
CA VAL A 232 35.82 3.01 1.13
C VAL A 232 35.36 4.46 1.29
N HIS A 233 36.03 5.20 2.15
CA HIS A 233 35.85 6.64 2.32
C HIS A 233 36.56 7.41 1.21
N PRO A 234 35.97 8.50 0.68
CA PRO A 234 36.66 9.36 -0.28
C PRO A 234 37.89 10.04 0.30
N ASP A 235 38.78 10.48 -0.58
CA ASP A 235 39.90 11.34 -0.21
C ASP A 235 39.41 12.67 0.37
N ASP A 236 39.98 13.18 1.48
CA ASP A 236 39.58 14.45 2.11
C ASP A 236 40.79 15.40 2.31
N PRO A 237 40.97 16.43 1.46
CA PRO A 237 40.13 16.78 0.31
C PRO A 237 40.34 15.86 -0.91
N PRO A 238 39.36 15.75 -1.82
CA PRO A 238 39.38 14.90 -3.02
C PRO A 238 40.20 15.50 -4.18
N ARG A 239 41.46 15.84 -3.88
CA ARG A 239 42.47 16.36 -4.81
C ARG A 239 43.87 16.16 -4.26
N GLU A 240 44.86 16.16 -5.14
CA GLU A 240 46.27 15.97 -4.75
C GLU A 240 46.71 17.05 -3.76
N ILE A 241 47.40 16.62 -2.69
CA ILE A 241 47.99 17.50 -1.69
C ILE A 241 49.41 17.01 -1.38
N LEU A 242 50.35 17.92 -1.16
CA LEU A 242 51.76 17.60 -0.89
C LEU A 242 52.42 16.68 -1.95
N GLY A 243 51.90 16.67 -3.19
CA GLY A 243 52.36 15.78 -4.26
C GLY A 243 51.94 14.31 -4.09
N LEU A 244 51.00 14.02 -3.18
CA LEU A 244 50.44 12.70 -2.97
C LEU A 244 49.21 12.48 -3.86
N PRO A 245 49.11 11.33 -4.56
CA PRO A 245 47.98 11.04 -5.43
C PRO A 245 46.70 10.74 -4.64
N ARG A 246 45.55 11.13 -5.19
CA ARG A 246 44.20 10.81 -4.69
C ARG A 246 43.43 9.95 -5.70
N ILE A 247 42.77 8.89 -5.22
CA ILE A 247 42.20 7.81 -6.05
C ILE A 247 40.72 7.50 -5.77
N VAL A 248 40.09 8.20 -4.83
CA VAL A 248 38.68 8.10 -4.46
C VAL A 248 38.10 9.52 -4.36
N SER A 249 38.08 10.25 -5.48
CA SER A 249 37.78 11.70 -5.52
C SER A 249 36.58 12.06 -6.39
N THR A 250 36.25 11.22 -7.36
CA THR A 250 35.27 11.49 -8.44
C THR A 250 34.34 10.30 -8.68
N ILE A 251 33.26 10.51 -9.44
CA ILE A 251 32.37 9.43 -9.87
C ILE A 251 33.09 8.41 -10.77
N GLU A 252 34.09 8.83 -11.54
CA GLU A 252 34.94 7.95 -12.35
C GLU A 252 35.82 7.05 -11.48
N ASP A 253 36.33 7.58 -10.36
CA ASP A 253 37.05 6.78 -9.37
C ASP A 253 36.13 5.71 -8.76
N MET A 254 34.89 6.07 -8.38
CA MET A 254 33.89 5.10 -7.90
C MET A 254 33.60 4.03 -8.96
N ARG A 255 33.42 4.42 -10.22
CA ARG A 255 33.20 3.44 -11.31
C ARG A 255 34.37 2.47 -11.44
N TRP A 256 35.60 2.99 -11.46
CA TRP A 256 36.81 2.18 -11.55
C TRP A 256 36.93 1.19 -10.37
N ILE A 257 36.57 1.59 -9.15
CA ILE A 257 36.60 0.69 -7.98
C ILE A 257 35.58 -0.45 -8.12
N ALA A 258 34.35 -0.15 -8.56
CA ALA A 258 33.31 -1.16 -8.80
C ALA A 258 33.72 -2.13 -9.92
N GLU A 259 34.31 -1.63 -11.00
CA GLU A 259 34.78 -2.45 -12.13
C GLU A 259 36.02 -3.29 -11.78
N THR A 260 36.85 -2.82 -10.84
CA THR A 260 38.04 -3.55 -10.40
C THR A 260 37.68 -4.85 -9.69
N ILE A 261 36.62 -4.83 -8.86
CA ILE A 261 36.02 -6.02 -8.24
C ILE A 261 34.50 -5.82 -8.09
N ASP A 262 33.76 -6.52 -8.95
CA ASP A 262 32.30 -6.53 -8.94
C ASP A 262 31.77 -7.53 -7.90
N SER A 263 31.75 -7.12 -6.63
CA SER A 263 31.20 -7.89 -5.51
C SER A 263 30.39 -7.01 -4.59
N ASN A 264 29.25 -7.48 -4.08
CA ASN A 264 28.44 -6.75 -3.12
C ASN A 264 29.13 -6.55 -1.76
N ALA A 265 30.31 -7.12 -1.53
CA ALA A 265 31.13 -6.78 -0.37
C ALA A 265 31.98 -5.51 -0.59
N ASN A 266 32.08 -5.02 -1.83
CA ASN A 266 32.87 -3.84 -2.21
C ASN A 266 31.97 -2.63 -2.47
N GLY A 267 32.02 -1.63 -1.58
CA GLY A 267 31.18 -0.45 -1.66
C GLY A 267 31.82 0.80 -1.07
N TYR A 268 30.98 1.79 -0.77
CA TYR A 268 31.39 3.16 -0.51
C TYR A 268 30.82 3.71 0.79
N THR A 269 31.64 4.52 1.45
CA THR A 269 31.15 5.54 2.37
C THR A 269 30.89 6.80 1.55
N MET A 270 29.63 7.21 1.43
CA MET A 270 29.27 8.44 0.73
C MET A 270 29.43 9.62 1.69
N CYS A 271 30.57 10.29 1.61
CA CYS A 271 30.86 11.50 2.39
C CYS A 271 30.56 12.76 1.57
N THR A 272 29.40 13.34 1.86
CA THR A 272 28.88 14.53 1.17
C THR A 272 29.79 15.74 1.31
N GLY A 273 30.36 15.97 2.50
CA GLY A 273 31.28 17.08 2.72
C GLY A 273 32.68 16.88 2.17
N SER A 274 33.08 15.67 1.81
CA SER A 274 34.36 15.46 1.11
C SER A 274 34.16 15.62 -0.40
N TYR A 275 33.29 14.81 -1.01
CA TYR A 275 33.01 14.93 -2.43
C TYR A 275 32.46 16.31 -2.82
N GLY A 276 31.69 16.96 -1.94
CA GLY A 276 31.04 18.24 -2.18
C GLY A 276 31.97 19.46 -2.22
N VAL A 277 33.24 19.35 -1.79
CA VAL A 277 34.19 20.48 -1.96
C VAL A 277 34.58 20.68 -3.42
N ARG A 278 34.21 19.75 -4.30
CA ARG A 278 34.40 19.82 -5.74
C ARG A 278 33.10 20.23 -6.42
N ALA A 279 33.15 21.34 -7.15
CA ALA A 279 31.98 21.82 -7.90
C ALA A 279 31.61 20.90 -9.08
N ASP A 280 32.54 20.09 -9.59
CA ASP A 280 32.32 19.16 -10.70
C ASP A 280 31.72 17.81 -10.25
N ASN A 281 31.60 17.55 -8.95
CA ASN A 281 30.93 16.36 -8.43
C ASN A 281 29.42 16.59 -8.27
N ASP A 282 28.63 15.82 -9.01
CA ASP A 282 27.17 15.72 -8.83
C ASP A 282 26.86 14.60 -7.83
N LEU A 283 26.67 14.99 -6.56
CA LEU A 283 26.44 14.04 -5.46
C LEU A 283 25.15 13.23 -5.63
N VAL A 284 24.10 13.84 -6.17
CA VAL A 284 22.81 13.17 -6.39
C VAL A 284 22.96 12.08 -7.44
N LYS A 285 23.65 12.39 -8.54
CA LYS A 285 23.98 11.40 -9.57
C LYS A 285 24.88 10.28 -9.03
N MET A 286 25.84 10.60 -8.17
CA MET A 286 26.70 9.60 -7.53
C MET A 286 25.88 8.64 -6.65
N VAL A 287 24.95 9.16 -5.83
CA VAL A 287 24.04 8.34 -5.02
C VAL A 287 23.16 7.47 -5.91
N LYS A 288 22.53 8.03 -6.95
CA LYS A 288 21.67 7.25 -7.85
C LYS A 288 22.43 6.18 -8.64
N SER A 289 23.68 6.44 -9.01
CA SER A 289 24.49 5.50 -9.80
C SER A 289 25.02 4.34 -8.97
N PHE A 290 25.35 4.58 -7.69
CA PHE A 290 26.02 3.60 -6.83
C PHE A 290 25.24 3.26 -5.57
N GLY A 291 23.95 3.60 -5.50
CA GLY A 291 23.10 3.45 -4.32
C GLY A 291 23.15 2.07 -3.69
N SER A 292 23.11 1.00 -4.50
CA SER A 292 23.21 -0.40 -4.05
C SER A 292 24.53 -0.78 -3.37
N ARG A 293 25.56 0.05 -3.55
CA ARG A 293 26.92 -0.12 -3.01
C ARG A 293 27.27 0.94 -1.95
N ILE A 294 26.34 1.82 -1.59
CA ILE A 294 26.54 2.74 -0.46
C ILE A 294 26.17 2.00 0.83
N TYR A 295 27.16 1.81 1.69
CA TYR A 295 27.00 1.08 2.95
C TYR A 295 27.18 1.96 4.18
N PHE A 296 27.61 3.21 3.99
CA PHE A 296 27.72 4.18 5.06
C PHE A 296 27.63 5.61 4.52
N LEU A 297 27.06 6.52 5.31
CA LEU A 297 26.84 7.91 4.92
C LEU A 297 27.48 8.86 5.94
N HIS A 298 28.32 9.77 5.46
CA HIS A 298 28.69 10.98 6.22
C HIS A 298 27.91 12.15 5.63
N LEU A 299 26.99 12.67 6.42
CA LEU A 299 26.15 13.79 6.03
C LEU A 299 26.65 15.05 6.74
N ARG A 300 27.35 15.90 5.99
CA ARG A 300 27.82 17.23 6.37
C ARG A 300 27.91 18.09 5.11
N SER A 301 27.90 19.40 5.24
CA SER A 301 27.98 20.32 4.10
C SER A 301 29.19 21.23 4.23
N THR A 302 29.67 21.76 3.11
CA THR A 302 30.79 22.71 3.04
C THR A 302 30.40 23.90 2.18
N VAL A 303 31.11 25.02 2.35
CA VAL A 303 31.01 26.18 1.46
C VAL A 303 32.39 26.44 0.86
N ARG A 304 32.48 26.44 -0.47
CA ARG A 304 33.64 26.91 -1.22
C ARG A 304 33.70 28.42 -1.18
N GLU A 305 34.88 28.96 -1.00
CA GLU A 305 35.12 30.40 -0.94
C GLU A 305 35.49 30.96 -2.33
N GLU A 306 35.87 32.24 -2.40
CA GLU A 306 36.26 32.90 -3.64
C GLU A 306 37.38 32.14 -4.37
N ASN A 307 38.35 31.63 -3.62
CA ASN A 307 39.25 30.59 -4.13
C ASN A 307 38.52 29.24 -4.09
N PRO A 308 38.25 28.59 -5.25
CA PRO A 308 37.48 27.35 -5.29
C PRO A 308 38.17 26.15 -4.63
N SER A 309 39.47 26.24 -4.33
CA SER A 309 40.20 25.27 -3.53
C SER A 309 40.09 25.53 -2.03
N THR A 310 39.61 26.69 -1.61
CA THR A 310 39.37 27.04 -0.21
C THR A 310 37.92 26.73 0.16
N PHE A 311 37.70 26.15 1.34
CA PHE A 311 36.36 25.84 1.83
C PHE A 311 36.32 25.75 3.37
N HIS A 312 35.14 25.94 3.95
CA HIS A 312 34.88 25.68 5.36
C HIS A 312 33.63 24.82 5.55
N GLU A 313 33.52 24.17 6.72
CA GLU A 313 32.33 23.38 7.08
C GLU A 313 31.13 24.32 7.27
N ALA A 314 30.00 23.95 6.66
CA ALA A 314 28.75 24.69 6.70
C ALA A 314 27.79 24.09 7.74
N ALA A 315 26.67 24.77 8.02
CA ALA A 315 25.55 24.12 8.70
C ALA A 315 25.02 22.97 7.83
N HIS A 316 24.50 21.89 8.42
CA HIS A 316 24.26 20.63 7.70
C HIS A 316 23.27 20.75 6.52
N LEU A 317 22.29 21.65 6.61
CA LEU A 317 21.31 21.93 5.55
C LEU A 317 21.62 23.19 4.74
N ALA A 318 22.77 23.83 4.99
CA ALA A 318 23.23 25.02 4.29
C ALA A 318 24.56 24.75 3.58
N GLY A 319 24.93 25.60 2.63
CA GLY A 319 26.17 25.46 1.86
C GLY A 319 25.96 24.82 0.49
N ASP A 320 27.03 24.24 -0.04
CA ASP A 320 27.10 23.81 -1.45
C ASP A 320 26.45 22.45 -1.73
N VAL A 321 26.18 21.67 -0.69
CA VAL A 321 25.52 20.36 -0.83
C VAL A 321 24.01 20.55 -0.78
N ASP A 322 23.31 20.17 -1.86
CA ASP A 322 21.85 20.02 -1.84
C ASP A 322 21.45 18.79 -1.01
N MET A 323 21.38 18.99 0.30
CA MET A 323 21.11 17.92 1.26
C MET A 323 19.70 17.34 1.07
N TYR A 324 18.74 18.12 0.56
CA TYR A 324 17.39 17.64 0.26
C TYR A 324 17.44 16.60 -0.86
N GLU A 325 18.04 16.92 -2.01
CA GLU A 325 18.10 15.97 -3.13
C GLU A 325 18.99 14.76 -2.83
N VAL A 326 20.06 14.92 -2.03
CA VAL A 326 20.90 13.80 -1.59
C VAL A 326 20.11 12.84 -0.68
N ILE A 327 19.47 13.34 0.38
CA ILE A 327 18.69 12.48 1.30
C ILE A 327 17.51 11.84 0.56
N LYS A 328 16.87 12.57 -0.37
CA LYS A 328 15.81 12.02 -1.21
C LYS A 328 16.31 10.85 -2.05
N ALA A 329 17.45 10.98 -2.72
CA ALA A 329 18.03 9.89 -3.50
C ALA A 329 18.40 8.68 -2.60
N VAL A 330 18.86 8.91 -1.38
CA VAL A 330 19.11 7.83 -0.40
C VAL A 330 17.80 7.16 0.04
N ALA A 331 16.75 7.93 0.32
CA ALA A 331 15.44 7.40 0.73
C ALA A 331 14.78 6.58 -0.39
N GLU A 332 14.92 7.01 -1.66
CA GLU A 332 14.51 6.24 -2.84
C GLU A 332 15.26 4.90 -2.95
N GLU A 333 16.57 4.89 -2.66
CA GLU A 333 17.37 3.67 -2.65
C GLU A 333 17.00 2.73 -1.49
N GLU A 334 16.78 3.23 -0.29
CA GLU A 334 16.28 2.41 0.83
C GLU A 334 14.88 1.85 0.54
N HIS A 335 14.02 2.61 -0.15
CA HIS A 335 12.73 2.10 -0.61
C HIS A 335 12.89 0.93 -1.59
N ARG A 336 13.77 1.09 -2.57
CA ARG A 336 14.08 0.04 -3.55
C ARG A 336 14.61 -1.22 -2.86
N ARG A 337 15.49 -1.08 -1.86
CA ARG A 337 16.00 -2.19 -1.03
C ARG A 337 14.87 -2.89 -0.29
N LEU A 338 13.99 -2.13 0.37
CA LEU A 338 12.83 -2.67 1.08
C LEU A 338 11.90 -3.46 0.13
N ALA A 339 11.61 -2.91 -1.05
CA ALA A 339 10.81 -3.60 -2.07
C ALA A 339 11.47 -4.89 -2.60
N ALA A 340 12.80 -4.98 -2.54
CA ALA A 340 13.57 -6.18 -2.88
C ALA A 340 13.75 -7.18 -1.70
N GLY A 341 13.18 -6.88 -0.52
CA GLY A 341 13.30 -7.71 0.69
C GLY A 341 14.57 -7.47 1.52
N GLU A 342 15.34 -6.41 1.20
CA GLU A 342 16.53 -6.02 1.96
C GLU A 342 16.15 -5.03 3.08
N ASN A 343 15.89 -5.54 4.29
CA ASN A 343 15.35 -4.74 5.40
C ASN A 343 16.39 -3.97 6.23
N HIS A 344 17.60 -3.74 5.72
CA HIS A 344 18.66 -3.05 6.46
C HIS A 344 18.73 -1.57 6.07
N LEU A 345 18.69 -0.69 7.09
CA LEU A 345 18.87 0.74 6.89
C LEU A 345 20.36 1.08 6.69
N ILE A 346 20.64 2.04 5.82
CA ILE A 346 22.01 2.52 5.60
C ILE A 346 22.41 3.35 6.84
N PRO A 347 23.49 2.97 7.55
CA PRO A 347 23.98 3.79 8.64
C PRO A 347 24.42 5.16 8.13
N MET A 348 24.04 6.19 8.85
CA MET A 348 24.44 7.57 8.59
C MET A 348 24.94 8.21 9.87
N ARG A 349 25.85 9.17 9.76
CA ARG A 349 26.17 10.08 10.86
C ARG A 349 26.12 11.54 10.42
N PRO A 350 25.68 12.46 11.30
CA PRO A 350 25.99 13.87 11.17
C PRO A 350 27.49 13.99 11.39
N ASP A 351 28.22 14.37 10.36
CA ASP A 351 29.67 14.33 10.41
C ASP A 351 30.22 15.60 11.07
N HIS A 352 30.99 16.45 10.38
CA HIS A 352 31.53 17.63 11.05
C HIS A 352 30.44 18.63 11.45
N GLY A 353 30.36 18.94 12.74
CA GLY A 353 29.49 19.97 13.32
C GLY A 353 30.25 21.19 13.80
N HIS A 354 29.58 22.34 13.79
CA HIS A 354 30.12 23.59 14.34
C HIS A 354 30.26 23.53 15.87
N GLN A 355 31.24 24.23 16.43
CA GLN A 355 31.19 24.53 17.86
C GLN A 355 30.24 25.70 18.08
N ILE A 356 29.18 25.46 18.85
CA ILE A 356 28.13 26.43 19.17
C ILE A 356 27.74 26.32 20.64
N LEU A 357 27.17 27.39 21.18
CA LEU A 357 26.68 27.43 22.57
C LEU A 357 27.78 26.98 23.56
N ASP A 358 27.48 26.00 24.41
CA ASP A 358 28.42 25.49 25.41
C ASP A 358 29.62 24.73 24.81
N ASP A 359 29.56 24.29 23.55
CA ASP A 359 30.73 23.67 22.90
C ASP A 359 31.90 24.65 22.83
N LEU A 360 31.64 25.97 22.68
CA LEU A 360 32.68 27.02 22.61
C LEU A 360 33.52 27.15 23.89
N LYS A 361 33.02 26.60 25.01
CA LYS A 361 33.68 26.66 26.33
C LYS A 361 34.22 25.30 26.78
N LYS A 362 34.01 24.24 25.98
CA LYS A 362 34.38 22.86 26.30
C LYS A 362 35.52 22.40 25.40
N LYS A 363 36.32 21.44 25.89
CA LYS A 363 37.26 20.74 25.03
C LYS A 363 36.48 19.79 24.13
N THR A 364 36.58 19.99 22.81
CA THR A 364 35.95 19.12 21.81
C THR A 364 36.99 18.54 20.87
N ASN A 365 36.74 17.35 20.34
CA ASN A 365 37.47 16.86 19.18
C ASN A 365 37.13 17.73 17.95
N PRO A 366 38.10 18.18 17.14
CA PRO A 366 37.83 19.10 16.04
C PRO A 366 36.81 18.53 15.05
N GLY A 367 35.75 19.30 14.77
CA GLY A 367 34.61 18.85 13.95
C GLY A 367 33.62 17.91 14.65
N TYR A 368 33.92 17.40 15.84
CA TYR A 368 33.10 16.40 16.54
C TYR A 368 32.50 16.96 17.84
N SER A 369 32.08 18.22 17.83
CA SER A 369 31.36 18.87 18.94
C SER A 369 30.05 18.14 19.28
N ALA A 370 29.56 18.27 20.52
CA ALA A 370 28.35 17.57 20.94
C ALA A 370 27.08 18.28 20.42
N ILE A 371 26.98 19.58 20.65
CA ILE A 371 25.78 20.37 20.31
C ILE A 371 25.71 20.60 18.80
N GLY A 372 26.85 20.87 18.14
CA GLY A 372 26.91 21.00 16.68
C GLY A 372 26.40 19.75 15.95
N ARG A 373 26.85 18.57 16.36
CA ARG A 373 26.38 17.30 15.78
C ARG A 373 24.96 16.93 16.19
N LEU A 374 24.52 17.30 17.39
CA LEU A 374 23.13 17.15 17.82
C LEU A 374 22.19 17.95 16.90
N LYS A 375 22.53 19.21 16.64
CA LYS A 375 21.80 20.07 15.69
C LYS A 375 21.77 19.43 14.30
N GLY A 376 22.93 19.00 13.79
CA GLY A 376 23.03 18.31 12.50
C GLY A 376 22.16 17.05 12.41
N LEU A 377 22.19 16.20 13.44
CA LEU A 377 21.37 14.99 13.50
C LEU A 377 19.88 15.31 13.46
N ALA A 378 19.44 16.30 14.26
CA ALA A 378 18.05 16.69 14.37
C ALA A 378 17.53 17.29 13.05
N GLU A 379 18.33 18.13 12.40
CA GLU A 379 18.03 18.71 11.09
C GLU A 379 17.86 17.63 10.01
N ILE A 380 18.82 16.71 9.91
CA ILE A 380 18.76 15.62 8.93
C ILE A 380 17.59 14.67 9.21
N ARG A 381 17.35 14.32 10.48
CA ARG A 381 16.21 13.48 10.90
C ARG A 381 14.87 14.11 10.50
N GLY A 382 14.72 15.43 10.71
CA GLY A 382 13.51 16.15 10.33
C GLY A 382 13.29 16.15 8.81
N LEU A 383 14.34 16.39 8.04
CA LEU A 383 14.33 16.38 6.58
C LEU A 383 13.99 14.99 6.02
N GLU A 384 14.63 13.94 6.53
CA GLU A 384 14.37 12.53 6.21
C GLU A 384 12.90 12.16 6.44
N LEU A 385 12.35 12.50 7.61
CA LEU A 385 10.95 12.21 7.94
C LEU A 385 9.98 12.89 6.97
N GLY A 386 10.22 14.16 6.63
CA GLY A 386 9.41 14.91 5.66
C GLY A 386 9.43 14.28 4.28
N ILE A 387 10.61 13.86 3.81
CA ILE A 387 10.80 13.18 2.52
C ILE A 387 10.07 11.84 2.50
N HIS A 388 10.23 11.00 3.53
CA HIS A 388 9.57 9.71 3.59
C HIS A 388 8.05 9.85 3.53
N ARG A 389 7.46 10.78 4.29
CA ARG A 389 6.00 11.03 4.21
C ARG A 389 5.56 11.52 2.84
N ALA A 390 6.36 12.37 2.19
CA ALA A 390 6.02 12.90 0.88
C ALA A 390 6.11 11.85 -0.26
N ILE A 391 7.04 10.89 -0.17
CA ILE A 391 7.31 9.91 -1.22
C ILE A 391 6.54 8.60 -1.00
N MET A 392 6.50 8.11 0.25
CA MET A 392 5.99 6.77 0.58
C MET A 392 4.48 6.72 0.77
N GLU A 393 3.81 7.86 0.92
CA GLU A 393 2.36 7.94 1.16
C GLU A 393 1.62 8.52 -0.06
N LYS A 394 2.11 8.32 -1.29
CA LYS A 394 1.37 8.74 -2.50
C LYS A 394 0.03 8.00 -2.58
N ASN A 395 -1.05 8.73 -2.39
CA ASN A 395 -2.42 8.23 -2.44
C ASN A 395 -3.31 9.29 -3.12
N LEU A 396 -4.62 9.03 -3.19
CA LEU A 396 -5.60 9.96 -3.80
C LEU A 396 -5.59 11.40 -3.25
N VAL A 397 -4.95 11.65 -2.09
CA VAL A 397 -4.93 12.97 -1.45
C VAL A 397 -3.80 13.84 -1.98
N ASN A 398 -2.64 13.25 -2.29
CA ASN A 398 -1.40 13.98 -2.63
C ASN A 398 -0.83 13.62 -4.01
N ALA A 399 -1.41 12.65 -4.72
CA ALA A 399 -1.03 12.31 -6.08
C ALA A 399 -1.72 13.22 -7.12
N ILE A 400 -1.07 13.40 -8.26
CA ILE A 400 -1.69 13.94 -9.48
C ILE A 400 -2.45 12.79 -10.14
N THR A 401 -3.77 12.89 -10.19
CA THR A 401 -4.65 11.87 -10.78
C THR A 401 -5.11 12.29 -12.18
N SER A 402 -5.41 11.31 -13.04
CA SER A 402 -5.93 11.56 -14.40
C SER A 402 -7.37 12.07 -14.42
N VAL A 403 -8.11 11.88 -13.33
CA VAL A 403 -9.47 12.39 -13.13
C VAL A 403 -9.52 13.40 -11.98
N PRO A 404 -10.40 14.40 -12.04
CA PRO A 404 -10.50 15.42 -10.99
C PRO A 404 -11.01 14.83 -9.68
N CYS A 405 -10.39 15.24 -8.57
CA CYS A 405 -10.90 14.97 -7.24
C CYS A 405 -12.16 15.79 -6.94
N PRO A 406 -13.03 15.33 -6.01
CA PRO A 406 -14.16 16.10 -5.53
C PRO A 406 -13.72 17.49 -5.03
N ARG A 407 -14.51 18.53 -5.33
CA ARG A 407 -14.20 19.93 -4.95
C ARG A 407 -14.40 20.23 -3.46
N TRP A 408 -14.68 19.21 -2.65
CA TRP A 408 -14.89 19.32 -1.22
C TRP A 408 -14.04 18.31 -0.44
N THR A 409 -14.06 18.48 0.89
CA THR A 409 -13.41 17.58 1.85
C THR A 409 -14.45 17.06 2.84
N THR A 410 -14.05 16.10 3.66
CA THR A 410 -14.88 15.56 4.75
C THR A 410 -15.36 16.62 5.76
N LYS A 411 -14.72 17.80 5.79
CA LYS A 411 -15.15 18.95 6.61
C LYS A 411 -16.49 19.55 6.18
N ARG A 412 -16.86 19.44 4.90
CA ARG A 412 -18.17 19.89 4.40
C ARG A 412 -19.30 18.99 4.89
N LEU A 413 -19.00 17.70 5.09
CA LEU A 413 -20.01 16.68 5.36
C LEU A 413 -20.33 16.61 6.86
N THR A 414 -21.52 16.14 7.17
CA THR A 414 -22.00 15.69 8.48
C THR A 414 -22.36 14.21 8.35
N SER A 415 -22.05 13.36 9.34
CA SER A 415 -22.44 11.94 9.31
C SER A 415 -23.93 11.82 9.59
N ARG A 416 -24.75 12.15 8.61
CA ARG A 416 -26.21 12.03 8.69
C ARG A 416 -26.69 10.61 8.39
N ILE A 417 -25.84 9.82 7.73
CA ILE A 417 -26.08 8.42 7.44
C ILE A 417 -24.98 7.58 8.08
N VAL A 418 -25.36 6.56 8.85
CA VAL A 418 -24.44 5.47 9.21
C VAL A 418 -24.75 4.29 8.30
N HIS A 419 -23.75 3.75 7.62
CA HIS A 419 -23.92 2.60 6.75
C HIS A 419 -23.27 1.36 7.38
N LEU A 420 -24.05 0.31 7.61
CA LEU A 420 -23.56 -0.98 8.11
C LEU A 420 -23.29 -1.91 6.93
N GLY A 421 -22.03 -2.35 6.80
CA GLY A 421 -21.58 -3.24 5.73
C GLY A 421 -21.00 -2.47 4.55
N CYS A 422 -19.88 -1.76 4.76
CA CYS A 422 -19.14 -1.03 3.73
C CYS A 422 -18.50 -1.97 2.66
N GLY A 423 -19.34 -2.62 1.85
CA GLY A 423 -18.95 -3.57 0.82
C GLY A 423 -18.67 -2.92 -0.54
N ALA A 424 -18.44 -3.76 -1.55
CA ALA A 424 -18.27 -3.29 -2.93
C ALA A 424 -19.56 -2.67 -3.49
N PHE A 425 -20.73 -3.31 -3.23
CA PHE A 425 -22.01 -2.82 -3.74
C PHE A 425 -22.35 -1.43 -3.19
N HIS A 426 -22.22 -1.21 -1.88
CA HIS A 426 -22.47 0.10 -1.27
C HIS A 426 -21.62 1.21 -1.90
N ARG A 427 -20.30 0.96 -2.01
CA ARG A 427 -19.33 1.87 -2.64
C ARG A 427 -19.64 2.13 -4.12
N ALA A 428 -20.22 1.17 -4.82
CA ALA A 428 -20.62 1.35 -6.20
C ALA A 428 -22.04 1.92 -6.36
N HIS A 429 -22.87 1.96 -5.32
CA HIS A 429 -24.30 2.28 -5.45
C HIS A 429 -24.71 3.46 -4.57
N GLN A 430 -25.09 3.26 -3.31
CA GLN A 430 -25.66 4.35 -2.49
C GLN A 430 -24.65 5.49 -2.29
N ALA A 431 -23.37 5.15 -2.08
CA ALA A 431 -22.32 6.16 -1.97
C ALA A 431 -22.14 6.98 -3.26
N VAL A 432 -22.36 6.39 -4.43
CA VAL A 432 -22.33 7.07 -5.74
C VAL A 432 -23.53 7.98 -5.93
N TYR A 433 -24.75 7.55 -5.55
CA TYR A 433 -25.94 8.42 -5.57
C TYR A 433 -25.71 9.66 -4.69
N THR A 434 -25.29 9.48 -3.44
CA THR A 434 -25.00 10.61 -2.54
C THR A 434 -23.88 11.49 -3.10
N HIS A 435 -22.85 10.91 -3.70
CA HIS A 435 -21.78 11.69 -4.34
C HIS A 435 -22.32 12.59 -5.46
N HIS A 436 -23.18 12.08 -6.33
CA HIS A 436 -23.80 12.89 -7.39
C HIS A 436 -24.73 13.98 -6.87
N VAL A 437 -25.40 13.77 -5.73
CA VAL A 437 -26.14 14.85 -5.06
C VAL A 437 -25.18 15.94 -4.57
N LEU A 438 -24.04 15.56 -3.97
CA LEU A 438 -23.02 16.49 -3.50
C LEU A 438 -22.32 17.25 -4.63
N GLU A 439 -22.21 16.67 -5.83
CA GLU A 439 -21.71 17.36 -7.04
C GLU A 439 -22.63 18.49 -7.49
N GLN A 440 -23.95 18.34 -7.28
CA GLN A 440 -24.98 19.24 -7.81
C GLN A 440 -25.52 20.26 -6.79
N THR A 441 -25.25 20.04 -5.50
CA THR A 441 -25.84 20.82 -4.40
C THR A 441 -24.77 21.19 -3.37
N ASP A 442 -25.14 22.03 -2.38
CA ASP A 442 -24.35 22.31 -1.18
C ASP A 442 -24.72 21.42 0.01
N SER A 443 -25.40 20.30 -0.24
CA SER A 443 -25.76 19.30 0.78
C SER A 443 -24.56 18.89 1.64
N ASP A 444 -24.80 18.63 2.93
CA ASP A 444 -23.83 18.15 3.89
C ASP A 444 -24.04 16.66 4.24
N TRP A 445 -24.95 15.96 3.57
CA TRP A 445 -25.21 14.55 3.84
C TRP A 445 -23.99 13.69 3.47
N GLY A 446 -23.29 13.18 4.49
CA GLY A 446 -22.20 12.24 4.35
C GLY A 446 -22.41 10.95 5.13
N PHE A 447 -21.68 9.93 4.74
CA PHE A 447 -21.69 8.63 5.41
C PHE A 447 -20.64 8.56 6.54
N CYS A 448 -21.02 7.90 7.62
CA CYS A 448 -20.10 7.17 8.48
C CYS A 448 -20.16 5.69 8.08
N GLU A 449 -19.07 5.20 7.48
CA GLU A 449 -18.96 3.80 7.08
C GLU A 449 -18.69 2.91 8.28
N VAL A 450 -19.42 1.81 8.43
CA VAL A 450 -19.15 0.82 9.48
C VAL A 450 -18.99 -0.54 8.82
N ASN A 451 -17.84 -1.17 9.06
CA ASN A 451 -17.62 -2.56 8.70
C ASN A 451 -17.54 -3.40 9.99
N LEU A 452 -18.35 -4.46 10.06
CA LEU A 452 -18.46 -5.33 11.24
C LEU A 452 -17.66 -6.63 11.11
N MET A 453 -16.91 -6.80 10.01
CA MET A 453 -16.08 -8.00 9.76
C MET A 453 -14.86 -8.05 10.69
N LEU A 454 -14.98 -8.82 11.79
CA LEU A 454 -13.98 -8.86 12.87
C LEU A 454 -12.59 -9.37 12.49
N ASN A 455 -12.39 -9.88 11.28
CA ASN A 455 -11.11 -10.43 10.81
C ASN A 455 -10.36 -9.49 9.85
N ASP A 456 -10.97 -8.39 9.38
CA ASP A 456 -10.34 -7.52 8.40
C ASP A 456 -10.81 -6.05 8.52
N ALA A 457 -9.94 -5.22 9.09
CA ALA A 457 -10.17 -3.77 9.21
C ALA A 457 -9.50 -2.95 8.08
N SER A 458 -8.80 -3.61 7.15
CA SER A 458 -7.89 -2.96 6.18
C SER A 458 -8.61 -1.95 5.28
N LEU A 459 -9.86 -2.25 4.88
CA LEU A 459 -10.66 -1.33 4.06
C LEU A 459 -10.89 0.01 4.77
N ILE A 460 -11.28 0.00 6.05
CA ILE A 460 -11.53 1.23 6.81
C ILE A 460 -10.22 1.99 7.05
N GLU A 461 -9.11 1.30 7.32
CA GLU A 461 -7.79 1.93 7.45
C GLU A 461 -7.35 2.62 6.16
N ASN A 462 -7.52 1.95 5.01
CA ASN A 462 -7.14 2.49 3.72
C ASN A 462 -8.03 3.68 3.33
N LEU A 463 -9.35 3.60 3.57
CA LEU A 463 -10.25 4.75 3.39
C LEU A 463 -9.82 5.93 4.27
N LYS A 464 -9.50 5.70 5.55
CA LYS A 464 -8.99 6.76 6.46
C LYS A 464 -7.70 7.40 5.91
N LYS A 465 -6.74 6.61 5.42
CA LYS A 465 -5.49 7.11 4.79
C LYS A 465 -5.77 7.95 3.53
N GLN A 466 -6.84 7.64 2.80
CA GLN A 466 -7.25 8.35 1.58
C GLN A 466 -8.22 9.51 1.83
N SER A 467 -8.31 10.02 3.07
CA SER A 467 -9.30 11.07 3.44
C SER A 467 -10.73 10.68 3.05
N MET A 468 -11.07 9.41 3.23
CA MET A 468 -12.35 8.78 2.90
C MET A 468 -12.73 8.83 1.42
N ARG A 469 -11.74 8.94 0.53
CA ARG A 469 -11.91 8.87 -0.93
C ARG A 469 -11.56 7.48 -1.45
N TYR A 470 -12.19 7.11 -2.54
CA TYR A 470 -11.88 5.90 -3.31
C TYR A 470 -12.36 6.08 -4.75
N THR A 471 -11.94 5.19 -5.65
CA THR A 471 -12.21 5.27 -7.08
C THR A 471 -13.26 4.24 -7.49
N VAL A 472 -14.19 4.67 -8.33
CA VAL A 472 -15.16 3.81 -9.02
C VAL A 472 -14.81 3.79 -10.50
N ALA A 473 -14.62 2.59 -11.05
CA ALA A 473 -14.42 2.36 -12.47
C ALA A 473 -15.70 1.81 -13.10
N GLU A 474 -16.38 2.63 -13.91
CA GLU A 474 -17.57 2.23 -14.66
C GLU A 474 -17.13 1.63 -16.00
N LYS A 475 -17.38 0.33 -16.18
CA LYS A 475 -16.96 -0.45 -17.35
C LYS A 475 -18.12 -0.63 -18.34
N GLY A 476 -18.22 0.27 -19.31
CA GLY A 476 -19.23 0.24 -20.38
C GLY A 476 -18.70 -0.28 -21.71
N GLN A 477 -19.59 -0.32 -22.73
CA GLN A 477 -19.20 -0.70 -24.10
C GLN A 477 -18.23 0.32 -24.73
N GLU A 478 -18.38 1.61 -24.40
CA GLU A 478 -17.55 2.71 -24.92
C GLU A 478 -16.18 2.83 -24.23
N GLY A 479 -15.96 2.08 -23.14
CA GLY A 479 -14.72 2.07 -22.39
C GLY A 479 -14.92 2.16 -20.88
N ILE A 480 -13.85 2.57 -20.19
CA ILE A 480 -13.80 2.67 -18.72
C ILE A 480 -13.77 4.13 -18.31
N THR A 481 -14.76 4.54 -17.53
CA THR A 481 -14.81 5.86 -16.91
C THR A 481 -14.42 5.75 -15.44
N LEU A 482 -13.44 6.54 -15.01
CA LEU A 482 -13.04 6.60 -13.60
C LEU A 482 -13.69 7.80 -12.91
N LYS A 483 -14.14 7.61 -11.67
CA LYS A 483 -14.60 8.71 -10.80
C LYS A 483 -14.09 8.51 -9.38
N ILE A 484 -13.54 9.57 -8.80
CA ILE A 484 -13.14 9.59 -7.38
C ILE A 484 -14.34 10.01 -6.55
N ILE A 485 -14.81 9.11 -5.68
CA ILE A 485 -15.97 9.31 -4.82
C ILE A 485 -15.56 9.96 -3.49
N GLY A 486 -16.37 10.90 -3.02
CA GLY A 486 -16.12 11.70 -1.82
C GLY A 486 -17.36 11.94 -0.95
N SER A 487 -18.30 10.99 -0.91
CA SER A 487 -19.52 11.05 -0.09
C SER A 487 -19.33 10.49 1.34
N MET A 488 -18.19 9.87 1.62
CA MET A 488 -17.86 9.31 2.93
C MET A 488 -17.15 10.38 3.78
N LYS A 489 -17.67 10.64 4.99
CA LYS A 489 -17.06 11.59 5.95
C LYS A 489 -16.01 10.92 6.82
N GLU A 490 -16.33 9.73 7.32
CA GLU A 490 -15.50 8.96 8.24
C GLU A 490 -15.86 7.47 8.18
N GLY A 491 -15.02 6.61 8.73
CA GLY A 491 -15.24 5.17 8.79
C GLY A 491 -14.88 4.62 10.17
N MET A 492 -15.57 3.58 10.61
CA MET A 492 -15.39 2.95 11.90
C MET A 492 -15.35 1.42 11.79
N HIS A 493 -14.59 0.80 12.69
CA HIS A 493 -14.46 -0.65 12.77
C HIS A 493 -14.35 -1.09 14.24
N PRO A 494 -14.98 -2.22 14.66
CA PRO A 494 -14.90 -2.68 16.04
C PRO A 494 -13.46 -2.88 16.56
N LEU A 495 -12.54 -3.35 15.72
CA LEU A 495 -11.12 -3.53 16.09
C LEU A 495 -10.33 -2.22 16.22
N ILE A 496 -10.77 -1.14 15.56
CA ILE A 496 -10.05 0.13 15.54
C ILE A 496 -10.65 1.08 16.59
N ASP A 497 -11.97 1.23 16.56
CA ASP A 497 -12.70 2.25 17.28
C ASP A 497 -13.48 1.68 18.49
N GLY A 498 -13.74 0.37 18.50
CA GLY A 498 -14.50 -0.31 19.55
C GLY A 498 -16.02 -0.28 19.34
N VAL A 499 -16.69 -1.30 19.88
CA VAL A 499 -18.15 -1.49 19.78
C VAL A 499 -18.93 -0.27 20.28
N GLN A 500 -18.56 0.24 21.45
CA GLN A 500 -19.30 1.34 22.08
C GLN A 500 -19.22 2.63 21.27
N ALA A 501 -18.07 2.94 20.67
CA ALA A 501 -17.91 4.15 19.86
C ALA A 501 -18.84 4.13 18.63
N ILE A 502 -19.02 2.95 18.02
CA ILE A 502 -19.93 2.75 16.88
C ILE A 502 -21.38 2.96 17.32
N ILE A 503 -21.79 2.38 18.45
CA ILE A 503 -23.16 2.55 18.98
C ILE A 503 -23.44 4.02 19.30
N GLU A 504 -22.49 4.72 19.94
CA GLU A 504 -22.60 6.15 20.21
C GLU A 504 -22.70 6.98 18.92
N LYS A 505 -21.93 6.61 17.89
CA LYS A 505 -22.01 7.26 16.58
C LYS A 505 -23.39 7.08 15.96
N MET A 506 -23.95 5.88 15.97
CA MET A 506 -25.30 5.58 15.48
C MET A 506 -26.39 6.29 16.29
N ALA A 507 -26.16 6.50 17.59
CA ALA A 507 -27.06 7.23 18.47
C ALA A 507 -26.90 8.77 18.39
N ASN A 508 -25.94 9.29 17.63
CA ASN A 508 -25.69 10.73 17.53
C ASN A 508 -26.93 11.47 16.94
N PRO A 509 -27.33 12.63 17.51
CA PRO A 509 -28.51 13.38 17.03
C PRO A 509 -28.49 13.77 15.55
N ASP A 510 -27.30 13.97 14.97
CA ASP A 510 -27.14 14.33 13.55
C ASP A 510 -27.44 13.17 12.60
N VAL A 511 -27.39 11.92 13.10
CA VAL A 511 -27.75 10.73 12.32
C VAL A 511 -29.26 10.70 12.14
N ALA A 512 -29.68 10.66 10.87
CA ALA A 512 -31.06 10.56 10.42
C ALA A 512 -31.38 9.19 9.82
N ILE A 513 -30.39 8.53 9.21
CA ILE A 513 -30.57 7.24 8.52
C ILE A 513 -29.49 6.25 8.99
N ILE A 514 -29.89 5.02 9.28
CA ILE A 514 -29.00 3.87 9.38
C ILE A 514 -29.31 2.97 8.19
N SER A 515 -28.39 2.88 7.24
CA SER A 515 -28.54 2.05 6.03
C SER A 515 -27.71 0.78 6.13
N LEU A 516 -28.05 -0.24 5.35
CA LEU A 516 -27.42 -1.55 5.47
C LEU A 516 -27.32 -2.32 4.16
N THR A 517 -26.12 -2.89 3.92
CA THR A 517 -25.85 -3.96 2.96
C THR A 517 -25.08 -5.08 3.66
N ILE A 518 -25.79 -5.87 4.45
CA ILE A 518 -25.26 -6.88 5.38
C ILE A 518 -25.47 -8.31 4.88
N THR A 519 -25.95 -8.48 3.64
CA THR A 519 -26.41 -9.74 3.04
C THR A 519 -27.65 -10.31 3.72
N GLU A 520 -28.32 -11.26 3.07
CA GLU A 520 -29.53 -11.92 3.57
C GLU A 520 -29.30 -12.57 4.95
N LYS A 521 -28.10 -13.08 5.21
CA LYS A 521 -27.74 -13.72 6.48
C LYS A 521 -27.58 -12.72 7.62
N GLY A 522 -27.29 -11.45 7.32
CA GLY A 522 -27.04 -10.41 8.31
C GLY A 522 -28.27 -10.03 9.14
N TYR A 523 -29.48 -10.34 8.64
CA TYR A 523 -30.74 -10.09 9.35
C TYR A 523 -31.01 -11.09 10.48
N CYS A 524 -30.31 -12.23 10.49
CA CYS A 524 -30.51 -13.31 11.45
C CYS A 524 -31.98 -13.77 11.55
N THR A 525 -32.69 -13.75 10.43
CA THR A 525 -34.10 -14.19 10.34
C THR A 525 -34.19 -15.63 9.84
N ASP A 526 -35.22 -16.34 10.27
CA ASP A 526 -35.62 -17.62 9.70
C ASP A 526 -36.13 -17.39 8.26
N ALA A 527 -35.56 -18.12 7.30
CA ALA A 527 -35.83 -17.89 5.88
C ALA A 527 -37.27 -18.24 5.47
N ALA A 528 -37.96 -19.10 6.22
CA ALA A 528 -39.32 -19.51 5.91
C ALA A 528 -40.36 -18.52 6.45
N THR A 529 -40.08 -17.90 7.58
CA THR A 529 -41.03 -17.04 8.29
C THR A 529 -40.70 -15.55 8.20
N GLY A 530 -39.46 -15.18 7.87
CA GLY A 530 -38.99 -13.79 7.85
C GLY A 530 -38.84 -13.16 9.24
N HIS A 531 -39.13 -13.91 10.31
CA HIS A 531 -38.98 -13.44 11.68
C HIS A 531 -37.56 -13.67 12.20
N LEU A 532 -37.15 -12.89 13.20
CA LEU A 532 -35.87 -13.08 13.87
C LEU A 532 -35.75 -14.51 14.41
N ASP A 533 -34.65 -15.19 14.15
CA ASP A 533 -34.35 -16.50 14.72
C ASP A 533 -33.69 -16.34 16.10
N PRO A 534 -34.40 -16.64 17.21
CA PRO A 534 -33.86 -16.52 18.56
C PRO A 534 -32.77 -17.57 18.86
N ASN A 535 -32.64 -18.60 18.01
CA ASN A 535 -31.61 -19.65 18.17
C ASN A 535 -30.31 -19.32 17.44
N ASN A 536 -30.27 -18.23 16.66
CA ASN A 536 -29.06 -17.78 16.00
C ASN A 536 -28.00 -17.38 17.04
N GLU A 537 -26.77 -17.87 16.91
CA GLU A 537 -25.69 -17.64 17.89
C GLU A 537 -25.40 -16.16 18.15
N LEU A 538 -25.49 -15.32 17.11
CA LEU A 538 -25.28 -13.87 17.26
C LEU A 538 -26.42 -13.24 18.08
N ILE A 539 -27.66 -13.65 17.82
CA ILE A 539 -28.85 -13.15 18.51
C ILE A 539 -28.87 -13.60 19.98
N ILE A 540 -28.51 -14.85 20.27
CA ILE A 540 -28.34 -15.33 21.64
C ILE A 540 -27.34 -14.45 22.41
N ASN A 541 -26.22 -14.10 21.77
CA ASN A 541 -25.22 -13.23 22.38
C ASN A 541 -25.75 -11.81 22.63
N ASP A 542 -26.45 -11.24 21.66
CA ASP A 542 -26.99 -9.89 21.71
C ASP A 542 -28.12 -9.74 22.72
N ILE A 543 -28.91 -10.80 22.95
CA ILE A 543 -29.90 -10.86 24.04
C ILE A 543 -29.19 -10.85 25.39
N ALA A 544 -28.15 -11.66 25.55
CA ALA A 544 -27.41 -11.76 26.80
C ALA A 544 -26.58 -10.51 27.11
N ASN A 545 -26.06 -9.82 26.08
CA ASN A 545 -25.12 -8.70 26.20
C ASN A 545 -25.54 -7.52 25.30
N PRO A 546 -26.67 -6.84 25.56
CA PRO A 546 -27.22 -5.81 24.69
C PRO A 546 -26.32 -4.56 24.55
N ALA A 547 -25.40 -4.33 25.48
CA ALA A 547 -24.43 -3.24 25.43
C ALA A 547 -23.18 -3.56 24.58
N VAL A 548 -22.95 -4.84 24.24
CA VAL A 548 -21.80 -5.27 23.44
C VAL A 548 -22.27 -6.25 22.34
N PRO A 549 -23.12 -5.77 21.41
CA PRO A 549 -23.69 -6.61 20.37
C PRO A 549 -22.64 -7.09 19.35
N ARG A 550 -22.96 -8.20 18.68
CA ARG A 550 -22.20 -8.83 17.62
C ARG A 550 -22.93 -8.82 16.27
N SER A 551 -24.26 -8.90 16.24
CA SER A 551 -25.02 -8.82 14.99
C SER A 551 -25.28 -7.37 14.59
N ALA A 552 -25.44 -7.11 13.29
CA ALA A 552 -25.86 -5.80 12.80
C ALA A 552 -27.19 -5.34 13.45
N ILE A 553 -28.13 -6.27 13.63
CA ILE A 553 -29.42 -6.03 14.30
C ILE A 553 -29.20 -5.61 15.76
N GLY A 554 -28.24 -6.21 16.45
CA GLY A 554 -27.83 -5.84 17.80
C GLY A 554 -27.26 -4.43 17.88
N TYR A 555 -26.37 -4.03 16.95
CA TYR A 555 -25.86 -2.65 16.87
C TYR A 555 -26.99 -1.63 16.66
N ILE A 556 -27.92 -1.92 15.75
CA ILE A 556 -29.09 -1.06 15.50
C ILE A 556 -29.94 -0.94 16.76
N THR A 557 -30.28 -2.07 17.39
CA THR A 557 -31.14 -2.11 18.58
C THR A 557 -30.50 -1.38 19.76
N ALA A 558 -29.19 -1.55 19.96
CA ALA A 558 -28.44 -0.86 21.00
C ALA A 558 -28.38 0.67 20.76
N ALA A 559 -28.20 1.11 19.52
CA ALA A 559 -28.22 2.53 19.18
C ALA A 559 -29.62 3.13 19.38
N LEU A 560 -30.68 2.43 18.95
CA LEU A 560 -32.07 2.85 19.16
C LEU A 560 -32.42 2.91 20.65
N ARG A 561 -31.91 1.97 21.47
CA ARG A 561 -32.03 2.02 22.93
C ARG A 561 -31.42 3.30 23.50
N LEU A 562 -30.19 3.65 23.12
CA LEU A 562 -29.58 4.91 23.58
C LEU A 562 -30.38 6.13 23.16
N ARG A 563 -30.91 6.15 21.92
CA ARG A 563 -31.77 7.25 21.45
C ARG A 563 -33.06 7.34 22.25
N PHE A 564 -33.71 6.21 22.53
CA PHE A 564 -34.90 6.13 23.36
C PHE A 564 -34.65 6.65 24.79
N GLU A 565 -33.60 6.15 25.45
CA GLU A 565 -33.24 6.54 26.81
C GLU A 565 -32.86 8.03 26.91
N ARG A 566 -32.21 8.56 25.87
CA ARG A 566 -31.79 9.98 25.79
C ARG A 566 -32.85 10.90 25.17
N ARG A 567 -34.00 10.35 24.77
CA ARG A 567 -35.11 11.07 24.11
C ARG A 567 -34.66 11.83 22.86
N LEU A 568 -33.79 11.21 22.06
CA LEU A 568 -33.35 11.74 20.77
C LEU A 568 -34.38 11.45 19.68
N PRO A 569 -34.42 12.22 18.58
CA PRO A 569 -35.27 11.94 17.43
C PRO A 569 -35.07 10.50 16.92
N ALA A 570 -36.09 9.87 16.37
CA ALA A 570 -35.93 8.57 15.73
C ALA A 570 -35.10 8.68 14.43
N VAL A 571 -34.71 7.53 13.88
CA VAL A 571 -34.01 7.42 12.60
C VAL A 571 -34.78 6.51 11.67
N THR A 572 -34.47 6.57 10.39
CA THR A 572 -34.94 5.58 9.41
C THR A 572 -33.92 4.46 9.28
N ILE A 573 -34.39 3.20 9.27
CA ILE A 573 -33.58 2.03 8.95
C ILE A 573 -33.81 1.68 7.48
N LEU A 574 -32.81 1.93 6.63
CA LEU A 574 -32.92 1.79 5.18
C LEU A 574 -32.17 0.56 4.70
N SER A 575 -32.89 -0.54 4.45
CA SER A 575 -32.26 -1.70 3.84
C SER A 575 -31.93 -1.44 2.37
N CYS A 576 -30.74 -1.86 1.94
CA CYS A 576 -30.30 -1.87 0.56
C CYS A 576 -29.75 -3.25 0.16
N ASP A 577 -30.15 -4.30 0.87
CA ASP A 577 -29.87 -5.69 0.48
C ASP A 577 -30.92 -6.19 -0.51
N ASN A 578 -30.55 -7.18 -1.31
CA ASN A 578 -31.43 -7.81 -2.31
C ASN A 578 -32.35 -8.87 -1.67
N VAL A 579 -33.07 -8.46 -0.62
CA VAL A 579 -34.14 -9.21 0.05
C VAL A 579 -35.48 -8.68 -0.43
N ARG A 580 -36.48 -9.53 -0.60
CA ARG A 580 -37.85 -9.08 -0.95
C ARG A 580 -38.44 -8.31 0.22
N GLU A 581 -39.09 -7.17 -0.05
CA GLU A 581 -39.68 -6.33 1.01
C GLU A 581 -38.66 -6.06 2.14
N ASN A 582 -37.43 -5.73 1.75
CA ASN A 582 -36.27 -5.68 2.64
C ASN A 582 -36.45 -4.75 3.86
N GLY A 583 -37.28 -3.72 3.75
CA GLY A 583 -37.68 -2.86 4.87
C GLY A 583 -38.49 -3.62 5.92
N HIS A 584 -39.47 -4.44 5.50
CA HIS A 584 -40.26 -5.26 6.41
C HIS A 584 -39.43 -6.33 7.11
N VAL A 585 -38.49 -6.96 6.41
CA VAL A 585 -37.56 -7.92 7.03
C VAL A 585 -36.67 -7.23 8.08
N ALA A 586 -36.13 -6.06 7.76
CA ALA A 586 -35.37 -5.26 8.74
C ALA A 586 -36.23 -4.87 9.96
N ARG A 587 -37.49 -4.50 9.73
CA ARG A 587 -38.46 -4.17 10.78
C ARG A 587 -38.69 -5.34 11.72
N GLU A 588 -38.99 -6.52 11.18
CA GLU A 588 -39.26 -7.72 11.98
C GLU A 588 -38.02 -8.20 12.74
N ALA A 589 -36.83 -8.12 12.15
CA ALA A 589 -35.58 -8.46 12.83
C ALA A 589 -35.31 -7.52 14.03
N VAL A 590 -35.39 -6.21 13.82
CA VAL A 590 -35.12 -5.21 14.87
C VAL A 590 -36.19 -5.24 15.96
N LEU A 591 -37.47 -5.31 15.60
CA LEU A 591 -38.55 -5.41 16.59
C LEU A 591 -38.51 -6.75 17.33
N GLY A 592 -38.19 -7.84 16.66
CA GLY A 592 -38.02 -9.16 17.28
C GLY A 592 -36.97 -9.11 18.39
N LEU A 593 -35.80 -8.52 18.11
CA LEU A 593 -34.74 -8.42 19.12
C LEU A 593 -35.12 -7.46 20.24
N ALA A 594 -35.73 -6.32 19.89
CA ALA A 594 -36.18 -5.34 20.87
C ALA A 594 -37.21 -5.94 21.84
N ARG A 595 -38.19 -6.73 21.37
CA ARG A 595 -39.19 -7.41 22.22
C ARG A 595 -38.55 -8.41 23.19
N LEU A 596 -37.52 -9.12 22.74
CA LEU A 596 -36.77 -10.06 23.58
C LEU A 596 -35.94 -9.37 24.67
N GLN A 597 -35.62 -8.08 24.50
CA GLN A 597 -34.80 -7.33 25.46
C GLN A 597 -35.61 -6.35 26.34
N ASP A 598 -36.55 -5.59 25.77
CA ASP A 598 -37.35 -4.55 26.44
C ASP A 598 -38.61 -4.18 25.63
N GLU A 599 -39.78 -4.52 26.15
CA GLU A 599 -41.08 -4.25 25.50
C GLU A 599 -41.35 -2.75 25.27
N LYS A 600 -40.88 -1.85 26.15
CA LYS A 600 -41.08 -0.40 25.97
C LYS A 600 -40.25 0.13 24.80
N LEU A 601 -39.04 -0.39 24.65
CA LEU A 601 -38.19 -0.07 23.50
C LEU A 601 -38.84 -0.55 22.21
N ALA A 602 -39.33 -1.80 22.18
CA ALA A 602 -40.01 -2.35 21.01
C ALA A 602 -41.21 -1.50 20.58
N GLN A 603 -42.07 -1.10 21.53
CA GLN A 603 -43.22 -0.25 21.24
C GLN A 603 -42.81 1.14 20.74
N TRP A 604 -41.72 1.70 21.25
CA TRP A 604 -41.19 2.98 20.76
C TRP A 604 -40.64 2.85 19.34
N ILE A 605 -39.85 1.81 19.06
CA ILE A 605 -39.31 1.54 17.71
C ILE A 605 -40.48 1.40 16.72
N GLU A 606 -41.47 0.59 17.04
CA GLU A 606 -42.65 0.36 16.19
C GLU A 606 -43.40 1.65 15.84
N ASN A 607 -43.47 2.60 16.78
CA ASN A 607 -44.24 3.83 16.63
C ASN A 607 -43.44 5.00 16.04
N GLN A 608 -42.11 4.97 16.07
CA GLN A 608 -41.26 6.15 15.80
C GLN A 608 -40.19 5.91 14.73
N VAL A 609 -39.78 4.67 14.47
CA VAL A 609 -38.75 4.33 13.49
C VAL A 609 -39.43 3.86 12.20
N THR A 610 -38.97 4.31 11.03
CA THR A 610 -39.44 3.81 9.74
C THR A 610 -38.47 2.86 9.09
N PHE A 611 -39.03 1.95 8.28
CA PHE A 611 -38.34 0.88 7.59
C PHE A 611 -38.80 0.80 6.12
N PRO A 612 -38.49 1.83 5.30
CA PRO A 612 -38.86 1.82 3.88
C PRO A 612 -38.20 0.67 3.14
N CYS A 613 -38.95 0.04 2.23
CA CYS A 613 -38.40 -0.94 1.30
C CYS A 613 -37.63 -0.25 0.16
N THR A 614 -36.66 -0.96 -0.41
CA THR A 614 -35.91 -0.48 -1.58
C THR A 614 -35.68 -1.59 -2.59
N MET A 615 -35.68 -1.21 -3.87
CA MET A 615 -35.14 -2.02 -4.95
C MET A 615 -33.83 -1.41 -5.42
N VAL A 616 -32.76 -2.18 -5.30
CA VAL A 616 -31.40 -1.77 -5.70
C VAL A 616 -30.93 -2.62 -6.88
N ASP A 617 -30.30 -2.00 -7.86
CA ASP A 617 -29.71 -2.71 -9.00
C ASP A 617 -28.46 -2.01 -9.52
N ARG A 618 -27.35 -2.77 -9.49
CA ARG A 618 -26.08 -2.47 -10.15
C ARG A 618 -25.19 -3.70 -10.08
N ILE A 619 -24.61 -4.10 -11.20
CA ILE A 619 -23.62 -5.16 -11.25
C ILE A 619 -22.27 -4.63 -10.72
N VAL A 620 -21.74 -5.31 -9.69
CA VAL A 620 -20.49 -4.94 -9.03
C VAL A 620 -19.68 -6.21 -8.74
N PRO A 621 -18.77 -6.61 -9.65
CA PRO A 621 -17.86 -7.73 -9.41
C PRO A 621 -16.94 -7.46 -8.22
N ALA A 622 -16.42 -8.52 -7.60
CA ALA A 622 -15.37 -8.38 -6.60
C ALA A 622 -14.11 -7.76 -7.23
N ALA A 623 -13.45 -6.86 -6.51
CA ALA A 623 -12.19 -6.28 -6.95
C ALA A 623 -11.09 -7.37 -6.94
N THR A 624 -10.40 -7.52 -8.08
CA THR A 624 -9.24 -8.42 -8.21
C THR A 624 -7.95 -7.60 -8.32
N PRO A 625 -6.77 -8.19 -8.06
CA PRO A 625 -5.48 -7.50 -8.26
C PRO A 625 -5.32 -6.93 -9.68
N GLU A 626 -5.84 -7.63 -10.69
CA GLU A 626 -5.84 -7.17 -12.08
C GLU A 626 -6.72 -5.93 -12.25
N THR A 627 -7.90 -5.92 -11.62
CA THR A 627 -8.81 -4.77 -11.64
C THR A 627 -8.18 -3.56 -10.96
N LEU A 628 -7.54 -3.74 -9.80
CA LEU A 628 -6.84 -2.66 -9.10
C LEU A 628 -5.65 -2.11 -9.91
N THR A 629 -4.89 -3.00 -10.56
CA THR A 629 -3.77 -2.62 -11.43
C THR A 629 -4.26 -1.83 -12.64
N GLU A 630 -5.35 -2.26 -13.28
CA GLU A 630 -5.95 -1.54 -14.41
C GLU A 630 -6.40 -0.13 -14.01
N ILE A 631 -7.04 0.00 -12.84
CA ILE A 631 -7.47 1.29 -12.31
C ILE A 631 -6.25 2.16 -12.02
N ALA A 632 -5.22 1.63 -11.34
CA ALA A 632 -4.01 2.37 -11.00
C ALA A 632 -3.27 2.92 -12.24
N GLN A 633 -3.15 2.10 -13.30
CA GLN A 633 -2.53 2.51 -14.56
C GLN A 633 -3.26 3.67 -15.24
N ARG A 634 -4.60 3.64 -15.20
CA ARG A 634 -5.42 4.71 -15.78
C ARG A 634 -5.47 5.94 -14.88
N LEU A 635 -5.46 5.76 -13.57
CA LEU A 635 -5.59 6.81 -12.56
C LEU A 635 -4.29 7.58 -12.34
N GLY A 636 -3.14 6.91 -12.50
CA GLY A 636 -1.80 7.44 -12.22
C GLY A 636 -1.32 7.24 -10.78
N VAL A 637 -2.11 6.58 -9.94
CA VAL A 637 -1.79 6.26 -8.54
C VAL A 637 -2.54 4.99 -8.13
N GLU A 638 -1.94 4.20 -7.23
CA GLU A 638 -2.62 3.06 -6.63
C GLU A 638 -3.76 3.52 -5.70
N ASP A 639 -4.88 2.81 -5.79
CA ASP A 639 -6.02 2.98 -4.90
C ASP A 639 -6.49 1.60 -4.41
N PRO A 640 -6.04 1.14 -3.23
CA PRO A 640 -6.46 -0.13 -2.64
C PRO A 640 -7.96 -0.19 -2.30
N CYS A 641 -8.67 0.95 -2.32
CA CYS A 641 -10.10 1.04 -2.11
C CYS A 641 -10.89 1.12 -3.42
N ALA A 642 -10.24 0.99 -4.59
CA ALA A 642 -10.95 1.08 -5.86
C ALA A 642 -11.90 -0.11 -6.10
N ILE A 643 -12.98 0.15 -6.83
CA ILE A 643 -13.93 -0.87 -7.29
C ILE A 643 -14.25 -0.69 -8.77
N ALA A 644 -14.75 -1.76 -9.40
CA ALA A 644 -15.28 -1.71 -10.75
C ALA A 644 -16.75 -2.14 -10.77
N CYS A 645 -17.55 -1.53 -11.63
CA CYS A 645 -18.97 -1.81 -11.78
C CYS A 645 -19.44 -1.52 -13.21
N GLU A 646 -20.68 -1.90 -13.51
CA GLU A 646 -21.34 -1.46 -14.73
C GLU A 646 -21.75 0.03 -14.65
N PRO A 647 -21.90 0.75 -15.77
CA PRO A 647 -22.42 2.13 -15.77
C PRO A 647 -23.88 2.22 -15.32
N PHE A 648 -24.70 1.22 -15.64
CA PHE A 648 -26.10 1.19 -15.22
C PHE A 648 -26.23 1.15 -13.69
N ARG A 649 -27.18 1.92 -13.15
CA ARG A 649 -27.56 1.90 -11.75
C ARG A 649 -29.03 2.27 -11.61
N GLN A 650 -29.75 1.59 -10.73
CA GLN A 650 -31.14 1.92 -10.39
C GLN A 650 -31.37 1.80 -8.88
N TRP A 651 -32.14 2.74 -8.34
CA TRP A 651 -32.54 2.73 -6.93
C TRP A 651 -33.96 3.24 -6.81
N VAL A 652 -34.87 2.37 -6.39
CA VAL A 652 -36.27 2.70 -6.10
C VAL A 652 -36.45 2.60 -4.59
N ILE A 653 -37.08 3.60 -3.97
CA ILE A 653 -37.14 3.79 -2.52
C ILE A 653 -38.56 4.19 -2.13
N GLU A 654 -39.14 3.54 -1.13
CA GLU A 654 -40.37 4.04 -0.50
C GLU A 654 -40.09 5.37 0.22
N ASP A 655 -40.86 6.41 -0.05
CA ASP A 655 -40.61 7.74 0.54
C ASP A 655 -41.14 7.86 1.99
N ASN A 656 -40.61 7.02 2.89
CA ASN A 656 -41.04 6.92 4.28
C ASN A 656 -39.88 7.16 5.25
N PHE A 657 -39.47 8.42 5.39
CA PHE A 657 -38.34 8.84 6.23
C PHE A 657 -38.78 9.72 7.41
N VAL A 658 -38.39 9.36 8.64
CA VAL A 658 -38.83 10.06 9.86
C VAL A 658 -38.01 11.30 10.20
N ASN A 659 -36.78 11.39 9.70
CA ASN A 659 -35.84 12.45 10.04
C ASN A 659 -35.13 13.03 8.81
N GLY A 660 -35.87 13.11 7.69
CA GLY A 660 -35.35 13.59 6.41
C GLY A 660 -34.45 12.58 5.68
N ARG A 661 -34.07 12.95 4.46
CA ARG A 661 -33.20 12.17 3.56
C ARG A 661 -32.48 13.10 2.59
N PRO A 662 -31.42 12.64 1.89
CA PRO A 662 -30.87 13.36 0.75
C PRO A 662 -31.86 13.46 -0.43
N ASP A 663 -31.66 14.46 -1.28
CA ASP A 663 -32.35 14.63 -2.56
C ASP A 663 -31.80 13.66 -3.63
N TRP A 664 -31.85 12.36 -3.35
CA TRP A 664 -31.29 11.31 -4.22
C TRP A 664 -31.95 11.25 -5.61
N ASP A 665 -33.13 11.84 -5.77
CA ASP A 665 -33.82 12.03 -7.05
C ASP A 665 -33.02 12.90 -8.03
N LEU A 666 -32.25 13.88 -7.54
CA LEU A 666 -31.29 14.65 -8.35
C LEU A 666 -30.15 13.78 -8.91
N ALA A 667 -29.89 12.63 -8.28
CA ALA A 667 -28.93 11.64 -8.75
C ALA A 667 -29.59 10.47 -9.51
N GLY A 668 -30.91 10.52 -9.74
CA GLY A 668 -31.68 9.54 -10.50
C GLY A 668 -32.33 8.44 -9.66
N ALA A 669 -32.39 8.55 -8.32
CA ALA A 669 -33.18 7.63 -7.51
C ALA A 669 -34.69 7.92 -7.70
N GLN A 670 -35.52 6.88 -7.56
CA GLN A 670 -36.96 6.97 -7.76
C GLN A 670 -37.65 6.80 -6.42
N PHE A 671 -38.38 7.82 -5.98
CA PHE A 671 -39.21 7.74 -4.78
C PHE A 671 -40.63 7.36 -5.17
N VAL A 672 -41.18 6.35 -4.50
CA VAL A 672 -42.50 5.76 -4.79
C VAL A 672 -43.26 5.49 -3.50
N ASP A 673 -44.56 5.23 -3.62
CA ASP A 673 -45.39 4.84 -2.48
C ASP A 673 -45.23 3.34 -2.13
N ASP A 674 -45.00 2.49 -3.15
CA ASP A 674 -44.83 1.04 -3.01
C ASP A 674 -43.74 0.53 -3.97
N VAL A 675 -42.74 -0.15 -3.40
CA VAL A 675 -41.59 -0.70 -4.13
C VAL A 675 -41.85 -2.10 -4.69
N VAL A 676 -42.84 -2.83 -4.18
CA VAL A 676 -43.13 -4.22 -4.57
C VAL A 676 -43.31 -4.40 -6.09
N PRO A 677 -44.01 -3.51 -6.83
CA PRO A 677 -44.07 -3.59 -8.29
C PRO A 677 -42.70 -3.60 -8.98
N PHE A 678 -41.79 -2.76 -8.50
CA PHE A 678 -40.44 -2.62 -9.06
C PHE A 678 -39.53 -3.80 -8.70
N GLU A 679 -39.67 -4.36 -7.49
CA GLU A 679 -39.03 -5.63 -7.12
C GLU A 679 -39.47 -6.75 -8.05
N MET A 680 -40.78 -6.89 -8.28
CA MET A 680 -41.34 -7.91 -9.17
C MET A 680 -40.88 -7.70 -10.62
N MET A 681 -40.83 -6.45 -11.08
CA MET A 681 -40.30 -6.10 -12.40
C MET A 681 -38.86 -6.57 -12.57
N LYS A 682 -37.97 -6.26 -11.61
CA LYS A 682 -36.58 -6.74 -11.62
C LYS A 682 -36.51 -8.27 -11.51
N LEU A 683 -37.25 -8.87 -10.59
CA LEU A 683 -37.23 -10.32 -10.34
C LEU A 683 -37.66 -11.13 -11.57
N ARG A 684 -38.65 -10.66 -12.32
CA ARG A 684 -39.17 -11.35 -13.49
C ARG A 684 -38.42 -11.00 -14.76
N MET A 685 -38.32 -9.72 -15.10
CA MET A 685 -37.74 -9.31 -16.38
C MET A 685 -36.21 -9.38 -16.40
N LEU A 686 -35.52 -9.05 -15.30
CA LEU A 686 -34.05 -9.15 -15.24
C LEU A 686 -33.62 -10.52 -14.73
N ASN A 687 -34.03 -10.91 -13.52
CA ASN A 687 -33.54 -12.13 -12.89
C ASN A 687 -34.08 -13.40 -13.59
N GLY A 688 -35.33 -13.39 -14.05
CA GLY A 688 -35.90 -14.46 -14.86
C GLY A 688 -35.20 -14.64 -16.20
N ALA A 689 -34.94 -13.54 -16.90
CA ALA A 689 -34.15 -13.54 -18.13
C ALA A 689 -32.71 -14.04 -17.91
N HIS A 690 -32.05 -13.60 -16.83
CA HIS A 690 -30.73 -14.11 -16.44
C HIS A 690 -30.73 -15.62 -16.23
N SER A 691 -31.73 -16.17 -15.53
CA SER A 691 -31.83 -17.61 -15.33
C SER A 691 -32.07 -18.36 -16.63
N PHE A 692 -32.93 -17.85 -17.52
CA PHE A 692 -33.14 -18.40 -18.86
C PHE A 692 -31.82 -18.49 -19.66
N LEU A 693 -31.09 -17.36 -19.71
CA LEU A 693 -29.80 -17.28 -20.40
C LEU A 693 -28.72 -18.12 -19.74
N ALA A 694 -28.71 -18.23 -18.40
CA ALA A 694 -27.71 -19.00 -17.68
C ALA A 694 -27.79 -20.49 -18.00
N TYR A 695 -28.96 -21.11 -17.87
CA TYR A 695 -29.11 -22.55 -18.10
C TYR A 695 -28.95 -22.90 -19.58
N LEU A 696 -29.69 -22.23 -20.46
CA LEU A 696 -29.67 -22.51 -21.90
C LEU A 696 -28.37 -22.03 -22.55
N GLY A 697 -27.76 -20.97 -22.01
CA GLY A 697 -26.48 -20.47 -22.49
C GLY A 697 -25.33 -21.39 -22.11
N TYR A 698 -25.28 -21.87 -20.86
CA TYR A 698 -24.28 -22.83 -20.42
C TYR A 698 -24.37 -24.14 -21.21
N LEU A 699 -25.57 -24.71 -21.35
CA LEU A 699 -25.78 -25.92 -22.16
C LEU A 699 -25.41 -25.69 -23.63
N GLY A 700 -25.68 -24.48 -24.14
CA GLY A 700 -25.23 -24.02 -25.44
C GLY A 700 -23.74 -23.68 -25.52
N GLY A 701 -22.92 -23.94 -24.51
CA GLY A 701 -21.47 -23.72 -24.54
C GLY A 701 -21.04 -22.25 -24.52
N TYR A 702 -21.86 -21.35 -23.97
CA TYR A 702 -21.51 -19.94 -23.74
C TYR A 702 -21.04 -19.75 -22.29
N GLU A 703 -19.81 -19.25 -22.13
CA GLU A 703 -19.20 -19.08 -20.81
C GLU A 703 -19.81 -17.89 -20.06
N HIS A 704 -20.10 -16.78 -20.75
CA HIS A 704 -20.65 -15.56 -20.16
C HIS A 704 -22.00 -15.16 -20.76
N ILE A 705 -22.78 -14.35 -20.02
CA ILE A 705 -24.05 -13.79 -20.50
C ILE A 705 -23.85 -12.97 -21.79
N SER A 706 -22.78 -12.19 -21.89
CA SER A 706 -22.43 -11.45 -23.11
C SER A 706 -22.25 -12.34 -24.33
N ASP A 707 -21.73 -13.56 -24.14
CA ASP A 707 -21.51 -14.51 -25.22
C ASP A 707 -22.86 -15.01 -25.77
N THR A 708 -23.84 -15.24 -24.90
CA THR A 708 -25.22 -15.57 -25.32
C THR A 708 -25.84 -14.47 -26.16
N MET A 709 -25.55 -13.20 -25.85
CA MET A 709 -26.08 -12.03 -26.57
C MET A 709 -25.46 -11.84 -27.96
N THR A 710 -24.36 -12.50 -28.28
CA THR A 710 -23.81 -12.53 -29.65
C THR A 710 -24.66 -13.37 -30.61
N ASN A 711 -25.49 -14.27 -30.07
CA ASN A 711 -26.43 -15.07 -30.83
C ASN A 711 -27.79 -14.35 -30.94
N ALA A 712 -28.21 -14.07 -32.18
CA ALA A 712 -29.44 -13.33 -32.46
C ALA A 712 -30.71 -14.05 -31.96
N ASP A 713 -30.71 -15.37 -31.91
CA ASP A 713 -31.85 -16.16 -31.45
C ASP A 713 -32.02 -16.08 -29.93
N TYR A 714 -30.93 -16.15 -29.17
CA TYR A 714 -30.96 -15.93 -27.71
C TYR A 714 -31.41 -14.51 -27.37
N ARG A 715 -30.93 -13.50 -28.12
CA ARG A 715 -31.36 -12.11 -27.94
C ARG A 715 -32.84 -11.94 -28.21
N ARG A 716 -33.36 -12.53 -29.29
CA ARG A 716 -34.79 -12.48 -29.64
C ARG A 716 -35.65 -13.20 -28.61
N ALA A 717 -35.27 -14.43 -28.22
CA ALA A 717 -36.01 -15.25 -27.27
C ALA A 717 -36.06 -14.58 -25.88
N VAL A 718 -34.95 -14.04 -25.37
CA VAL A 718 -34.95 -13.40 -24.05
C VAL A 718 -35.73 -12.08 -24.05
N TYR A 719 -35.70 -11.32 -25.15
CA TYR A 719 -36.52 -10.11 -25.28
C TYR A 719 -38.01 -10.43 -25.35
N ALA A 720 -38.39 -11.49 -26.08
CA ALA A 720 -39.76 -12.01 -26.12
C ALA A 720 -40.20 -12.54 -24.75
N LEU A 721 -39.36 -13.29 -24.03
CA LEU A 721 -39.61 -13.70 -22.64
C LEU A 721 -39.91 -12.49 -21.75
N MET A 722 -39.11 -11.42 -21.85
CA MET A 722 -39.30 -10.21 -21.05
C MET A 722 -40.64 -9.53 -21.32
N LEU A 723 -41.00 -9.32 -22.60
CA LEU A 723 -42.17 -8.50 -22.96
C LEU A 723 -43.47 -9.27 -23.12
N ASN A 724 -43.42 -10.52 -23.60
CA ASN A 724 -44.62 -11.29 -23.90
C ASN A 724 -45.06 -12.17 -22.73
N GLU A 725 -44.12 -12.57 -21.86
CA GLU A 725 -44.41 -13.51 -20.76
C GLU A 725 -44.17 -12.87 -19.39
N GLN A 726 -43.08 -12.13 -19.18
CA GLN A 726 -42.84 -11.52 -17.86
C GLN A 726 -43.62 -10.22 -17.67
N ALA A 727 -43.55 -9.26 -18.61
CA ALA A 727 -44.18 -7.95 -18.48
C ALA A 727 -45.71 -8.00 -18.21
N PRO A 728 -46.52 -8.87 -18.86
CA PRO A 728 -47.97 -8.92 -18.61
C PRO A 728 -48.34 -9.35 -17.19
N THR A 729 -47.43 -10.02 -16.49
CA THR A 729 -47.65 -10.49 -15.11
C THR A 729 -47.43 -9.37 -14.07
N LEU A 730 -46.89 -8.23 -14.48
CA LEU A 730 -46.54 -7.11 -13.62
C LEU A 730 -47.69 -6.10 -13.53
N SER A 731 -47.83 -5.46 -12.36
CA SER A 731 -48.74 -4.34 -12.14
C SER A 731 -47.91 -3.10 -11.88
N MET A 732 -47.56 -2.37 -12.93
CA MET A 732 -46.68 -1.20 -12.86
C MET A 732 -47.47 0.12 -12.88
N PRO A 733 -46.95 1.21 -12.29
CA PRO A 733 -47.45 2.56 -12.52
C PRO A 733 -47.46 2.95 -14.01
N GLU A 734 -48.42 3.80 -14.42
CA GLU A 734 -48.66 4.16 -15.82
C GLU A 734 -47.46 4.84 -16.51
N ASP A 735 -46.57 5.48 -15.75
CA ASP A 735 -45.39 6.19 -16.23
C ASP A 735 -44.17 5.29 -16.47
N ILE A 736 -44.25 3.99 -16.15
CA ILE A 736 -43.15 3.04 -16.33
C ILE A 736 -43.23 2.34 -17.69
N ASP A 737 -42.28 2.66 -18.57
CA ASP A 737 -42.11 2.01 -19.86
C ASP A 737 -41.32 0.69 -19.73
N LEU A 738 -42.04 -0.43 -19.73
CA LEU A 738 -41.47 -1.78 -19.68
C LEU A 738 -40.69 -2.16 -20.95
N MET A 739 -41.01 -1.56 -22.10
CA MET A 739 -40.27 -1.79 -23.34
C MET A 739 -38.89 -1.15 -23.25
N ALA A 740 -38.83 0.12 -22.85
CA ALA A 740 -37.57 0.81 -22.60
C ALA A 740 -36.73 0.15 -21.49
N TYR A 741 -37.39 -0.44 -20.48
CA TYR A 741 -36.69 -1.24 -19.47
C TYR A 741 -36.08 -2.51 -20.07
N ALA A 742 -36.82 -3.28 -20.87
CA ALA A 742 -36.31 -4.47 -21.55
C ALA A 742 -35.13 -4.15 -22.49
N ASP A 743 -35.20 -3.04 -23.24
CA ASP A 743 -34.10 -2.57 -24.10
C ASP A 743 -32.81 -2.33 -23.29
N LYS A 744 -32.93 -1.66 -22.14
CA LYS A 744 -31.79 -1.46 -21.23
C LYS A 744 -31.24 -2.77 -20.69
N LEU A 745 -32.10 -3.76 -20.40
CA LEU A 745 -31.64 -5.08 -19.97
C LEU A 745 -30.83 -5.80 -21.05
N ILE A 746 -31.28 -5.73 -22.32
CA ILE A 746 -30.54 -6.30 -23.46
C ILE A 746 -29.18 -5.61 -23.63
N GLU A 747 -29.13 -4.28 -23.52
CA GLU A 747 -27.88 -3.53 -23.59
C GLU A 747 -26.89 -3.99 -22.50
N ARG A 748 -27.39 -4.15 -21.26
CA ARG A 748 -26.60 -4.62 -20.12
C ARG A 748 -26.08 -6.04 -20.32
N PHE A 749 -26.93 -6.96 -20.77
CA PHE A 749 -26.54 -8.34 -21.05
C PHE A 749 -25.52 -8.42 -22.19
N THR A 750 -25.50 -7.44 -23.10
CA THR A 750 -24.56 -7.39 -24.22
C THR A 750 -23.18 -6.87 -23.82
N ASN A 751 -23.01 -6.26 -22.64
CA ASN A 751 -21.75 -5.63 -22.23
C ASN A 751 -20.62 -6.66 -22.03
N PRO A 752 -19.59 -6.72 -22.90
CA PRO A 752 -18.52 -7.71 -22.82
C PRO A 752 -17.50 -7.40 -21.71
N ALA A 753 -17.51 -6.17 -21.17
CA ALA A 753 -16.59 -5.76 -20.12
C ALA A 753 -16.94 -6.42 -18.77
N LEU A 754 -18.17 -6.90 -18.62
CA LEU A 754 -18.67 -7.62 -17.46
C LEU A 754 -18.62 -9.12 -17.76
N LYS A 755 -17.56 -9.79 -17.32
CA LYS A 755 -17.38 -11.25 -17.48
C LYS A 755 -18.30 -12.04 -16.54
N HIS A 756 -19.61 -11.89 -16.70
CA HIS A 756 -20.63 -12.57 -15.91
C HIS A 756 -20.84 -13.99 -16.38
N GLN A 757 -20.31 -14.96 -15.64
CA GLN A 757 -20.37 -16.36 -16.01
C GLN A 757 -21.80 -16.91 -15.93
N THR A 758 -22.22 -17.62 -16.98
CA THR A 758 -23.51 -18.33 -17.02
C THR A 758 -23.62 -19.31 -15.86
N TRP A 759 -22.52 -20.03 -15.58
CA TRP A 759 -22.41 -20.96 -14.46
C TRP A 759 -22.67 -20.33 -13.09
N GLN A 760 -22.12 -19.13 -12.84
CA GLN A 760 -22.31 -18.42 -11.57
C GLN A 760 -23.78 -18.02 -11.36
N ILE A 761 -24.45 -17.60 -12.43
CA ILE A 761 -25.86 -17.20 -12.37
C ILE A 761 -26.77 -18.44 -12.18
N ALA A 762 -26.38 -19.58 -12.75
CA ALA A 762 -27.09 -20.86 -12.65
C ALA A 762 -27.03 -21.53 -11.26
N MET A 763 -26.17 -21.06 -10.35
CA MET A 763 -26.12 -21.58 -8.97
C MET A 763 -27.44 -21.41 -8.22
N ASP A 764 -27.73 -22.28 -7.26
CA ASP A 764 -28.91 -22.21 -6.37
C ASP A 764 -30.24 -22.04 -7.13
N GLY A 765 -30.35 -22.71 -8.28
CA GLY A 765 -31.53 -22.67 -9.14
C GLY A 765 -32.82 -23.06 -8.41
N SER A 766 -32.75 -24.01 -7.47
CA SER A 766 -33.89 -24.41 -6.63
C SER A 766 -34.48 -23.27 -5.80
N GLN A 767 -33.64 -22.32 -5.40
CA GLN A 767 -34.04 -21.15 -4.60
C GLN A 767 -34.48 -19.98 -5.47
N LYS A 768 -34.25 -20.04 -6.79
CA LYS A 768 -34.43 -18.94 -7.74
C LYS A 768 -35.63 -19.14 -8.65
N LEU A 769 -35.91 -20.38 -9.07
CA LEU A 769 -36.97 -20.69 -10.01
C LEU A 769 -38.37 -20.22 -9.57
N PRO A 770 -38.81 -20.42 -8.30
CA PRO A 770 -40.16 -20.10 -7.89
C PRO A 770 -40.57 -18.67 -8.26
N GLN A 771 -39.81 -17.69 -7.78
CA GLN A 771 -40.07 -16.27 -7.93
C GLN A 771 -39.65 -15.68 -9.29
N ARG A 772 -38.81 -16.39 -10.06
CA ARG A 772 -38.32 -15.91 -11.37
C ARG A 772 -39.13 -16.41 -12.56
N MET A 773 -39.70 -17.61 -12.45
CA MET A 773 -40.39 -18.27 -13.56
C MET A 773 -41.73 -18.89 -13.13
N ILE A 774 -41.78 -19.60 -12.00
CA ILE A 774 -42.96 -20.40 -11.64
C ILE A 774 -44.18 -19.52 -11.36
N ASP A 775 -44.03 -18.44 -10.60
CA ASP A 775 -45.12 -17.48 -10.32
C ASP A 775 -45.71 -16.89 -11.63
N SER A 776 -44.86 -16.64 -12.63
CA SER A 776 -45.30 -16.13 -13.94
C SER A 776 -46.05 -17.20 -14.73
N ILE A 777 -45.58 -18.46 -14.69
CA ILE A 777 -46.27 -19.60 -15.32
C ILE A 777 -47.65 -19.80 -14.70
N GLU A 778 -47.78 -19.77 -13.37
CA GLU A 778 -49.08 -19.87 -12.70
C GLU A 778 -50.04 -18.75 -13.13
N TRP A 779 -49.53 -17.52 -13.28
CA TRP A 779 -50.30 -16.39 -13.79
C TRP A 779 -50.84 -16.63 -15.21
N HIS A 780 -50.02 -17.21 -16.10
CA HIS A 780 -50.38 -17.53 -17.47
C HIS A 780 -51.38 -18.68 -17.56
N LEU A 781 -51.19 -19.74 -16.76
CA LEU A 781 -52.10 -20.88 -16.67
C LEU A 781 -53.50 -20.45 -16.24
N LEU A 782 -53.60 -19.56 -15.24
CA LEU A 782 -54.88 -19.00 -14.79
C LEU A 782 -55.62 -18.20 -15.87
N ARG A 783 -54.90 -17.70 -16.89
CA ARG A 783 -55.44 -16.85 -17.98
C ARG A 783 -55.51 -17.55 -19.33
N GLY A 784 -55.03 -18.80 -19.43
CA GLY A 784 -54.96 -19.53 -20.70
C GLY A 784 -54.08 -18.83 -21.75
N SER A 785 -53.04 -18.13 -21.30
CA SER A 785 -52.10 -17.42 -22.18
C SER A 785 -50.80 -18.20 -22.36
N ASP A 786 -50.04 -17.88 -23.40
CA ASP A 786 -48.81 -18.57 -23.78
C ASP A 786 -47.65 -18.28 -22.81
N TYR A 787 -46.82 -19.29 -22.54
CA TYR A 787 -45.66 -19.25 -21.63
C TYR A 787 -44.51 -20.16 -22.10
N HIS A 788 -44.39 -20.37 -23.42
CA HIS A 788 -43.46 -21.34 -23.98
C HIS A 788 -41.98 -21.00 -23.72
N HIS A 789 -41.60 -19.72 -23.59
CA HIS A 789 -40.24 -19.32 -23.20
C HIS A 789 -39.95 -19.70 -21.75
N LEU A 790 -40.88 -19.44 -20.83
CA LEU A 790 -40.80 -19.84 -19.43
C LEU A 790 -40.72 -21.38 -19.29
N ALA A 791 -41.52 -22.12 -20.06
CA ALA A 791 -41.47 -23.58 -20.08
C ALA A 791 -40.11 -24.10 -20.56
N LEU A 792 -39.52 -23.49 -21.61
CA LEU A 792 -38.16 -23.82 -22.04
C LEU A 792 -37.11 -23.44 -20.98
N GLY A 793 -37.28 -22.34 -20.27
CA GLY A 793 -36.41 -21.94 -19.16
C GLY A 793 -36.37 -22.98 -18.03
N VAL A 794 -37.55 -23.47 -17.62
CA VAL A 794 -37.67 -24.56 -16.63
C VAL A 794 -37.05 -25.86 -17.15
N ALA A 795 -37.32 -26.22 -18.41
CA ALA A 795 -36.71 -27.39 -19.04
C ALA A 795 -35.19 -27.27 -19.16
N GLY A 796 -34.67 -26.07 -19.42
CA GLY A 796 -33.24 -25.76 -19.44
C GLY A 796 -32.59 -25.98 -18.08
N TRP A 797 -33.22 -25.55 -17.00
CA TRP A 797 -32.78 -25.86 -15.64
C TRP A 797 -32.78 -27.37 -15.38
N MET A 798 -33.86 -28.08 -15.70
CA MET A 798 -33.96 -29.54 -15.54
C MET A 798 -32.82 -30.25 -16.28
N ARG A 799 -32.50 -29.78 -17.50
CA ARG A 799 -31.41 -30.33 -18.31
C ARG A 799 -30.04 -30.01 -17.73
N TYR A 800 -29.86 -28.81 -17.17
CA TYR A 800 -28.60 -28.38 -16.55
C TYR A 800 -28.29 -29.17 -15.27
N VAL A 801 -29.29 -29.42 -14.42
CA VAL A 801 -29.09 -30.14 -13.15
C VAL A 801 -28.87 -31.66 -13.31
N SER A 802 -28.89 -32.18 -14.55
CA SER A 802 -28.44 -33.55 -14.83
C SER A 802 -26.96 -33.77 -14.52
N GLY A 803 -26.18 -32.68 -14.46
CA GLY A 803 -24.76 -32.74 -14.13
C GLY A 803 -23.85 -33.07 -15.32
N VAL A 804 -24.38 -33.12 -16.55
CA VAL A 804 -23.59 -33.40 -17.77
C VAL A 804 -24.02 -32.44 -18.88
N ASP A 805 -23.10 -31.77 -19.56
CA ASP A 805 -23.42 -30.82 -20.64
C ASP A 805 -23.74 -31.52 -21.98
N GLU A 806 -23.88 -30.75 -23.07
CA GLU A 806 -24.17 -31.28 -24.41
C GLU A 806 -22.95 -31.91 -25.09
N GLN A 807 -21.74 -31.70 -24.57
CA GLN A 807 -20.50 -32.31 -25.03
C GLN A 807 -20.11 -33.54 -24.18
N GLY A 808 -20.96 -33.92 -23.21
CA GLY A 808 -20.72 -35.05 -22.32
C GLY A 808 -19.75 -34.75 -21.17
N GLN A 809 -19.39 -33.48 -20.94
CA GLN A 809 -18.53 -33.09 -19.82
C GLN A 809 -19.35 -32.88 -18.53
N PRO A 810 -18.75 -33.13 -17.35
CA PRO A 810 -19.43 -32.92 -16.08
C PRO A 810 -19.69 -31.43 -15.81
N ILE A 811 -20.86 -31.12 -15.25
CA ILE A 811 -21.24 -29.80 -14.75
C ILE A 811 -21.10 -29.79 -13.23
N ASP A 812 -20.36 -28.83 -12.67
CA ASP A 812 -20.35 -28.60 -11.20
C ASP A 812 -21.68 -27.92 -10.78
N VAL A 813 -22.71 -28.73 -10.55
CA VAL A 813 -24.01 -28.24 -10.08
C VAL A 813 -23.90 -27.79 -8.63
N ARG A 814 -23.94 -26.47 -8.41
CA ARG A 814 -23.97 -25.84 -7.09
C ARG A 814 -25.38 -25.45 -6.72
N ASP A 815 -26.00 -26.27 -5.88
CA ASP A 815 -27.35 -26.07 -5.37
C ASP A 815 -27.51 -26.82 -4.03
N PRO A 816 -28.29 -26.31 -3.06
CA PRO A 816 -28.60 -27.02 -1.83
C PRO A 816 -29.21 -28.41 -2.04
N LEU A 817 -29.98 -28.58 -3.13
CA LEU A 817 -30.67 -29.83 -3.48
C LEU A 817 -29.90 -30.71 -4.48
N LYS A 818 -28.61 -30.42 -4.74
CA LYS A 818 -27.82 -31.16 -5.74
C LYS A 818 -27.82 -32.69 -5.55
N GLY A 819 -27.83 -33.15 -4.29
CA GLY A 819 -27.86 -34.57 -3.96
C GLY A 819 -29.17 -35.23 -4.40
N THR A 820 -30.29 -34.52 -4.24
CA THR A 820 -31.61 -34.96 -4.68
C THR A 820 -31.66 -35.06 -6.21
N PHE A 821 -31.17 -34.05 -6.93
CA PHE A 821 -31.12 -34.08 -8.39
C PHE A 821 -30.29 -35.26 -8.90
N ALA A 822 -29.08 -35.44 -8.35
CA ALA A 822 -28.20 -36.55 -8.72
C ALA A 822 -28.84 -37.92 -8.48
N ALA A 823 -29.59 -38.09 -7.38
CA ALA A 823 -30.30 -39.32 -7.08
C ALA A 823 -31.42 -39.61 -8.09
N ILE A 824 -32.20 -38.59 -8.49
CA ILE A 824 -33.25 -38.71 -9.51
C ILE A 824 -32.65 -39.17 -10.84
N PHE A 825 -31.60 -38.49 -11.32
CA PHE A 825 -30.96 -38.84 -12.58
C PHE A 825 -30.28 -40.22 -12.55
N ALA A 826 -29.69 -40.62 -11.42
CA ALA A 826 -29.10 -41.95 -11.26
C ALA A 826 -30.16 -43.07 -11.32
N ALA A 827 -31.32 -42.88 -10.68
CA ALA A 827 -32.42 -43.84 -10.70
C ALA A 827 -32.97 -44.03 -12.13
N ILE A 828 -33.21 -42.93 -12.84
CA ILE A 828 -33.73 -42.95 -14.22
C ILE A 828 -32.69 -43.56 -15.18
N SER A 829 -31.41 -43.22 -15.02
CA SER A 829 -30.32 -43.81 -15.81
C SER A 829 -30.21 -45.33 -15.59
N THR A 830 -30.49 -45.82 -14.38
CA THR A 830 -30.52 -47.26 -14.08
C THR A 830 -31.69 -47.95 -14.80
N GLN A 831 -32.82 -47.26 -14.95
CA GLN A 831 -34.03 -47.79 -15.57
C GLN A 831 -33.95 -47.81 -17.11
N TYR A 832 -33.38 -46.78 -17.73
CA TYR A 832 -33.44 -46.58 -19.19
C TYR A 832 -32.07 -46.50 -19.90
N GLY A 833 -30.94 -46.52 -19.17
CA GLY A 833 -29.61 -46.26 -19.73
C GLY A 833 -29.41 -44.80 -20.13
N SER A 834 -28.42 -44.53 -21.00
CA SER A 834 -28.07 -43.17 -21.47
C SER A 834 -28.91 -42.68 -22.66
N GLY A 835 -30.16 -43.15 -22.79
CA GLY A 835 -31.03 -42.85 -23.93
C GLY A 835 -31.78 -41.51 -23.81
N HIS A 836 -32.17 -40.94 -24.95
CA HIS A 836 -32.98 -39.71 -25.05
C HIS A 836 -34.45 -40.00 -25.42
N SER A 837 -35.00 -41.13 -24.98
CA SER A 837 -36.37 -41.53 -25.35
C SER A 837 -37.43 -40.66 -24.65
N VAL A 838 -38.64 -40.64 -25.21
CA VAL A 838 -39.79 -39.92 -24.63
C VAL A 838 -40.07 -40.35 -23.20
N ALA A 839 -39.95 -41.65 -22.90
CA ALA A 839 -40.12 -42.18 -21.55
C ALA A 839 -39.10 -41.62 -20.55
N VAL A 840 -37.86 -41.35 -20.99
CA VAL A 840 -36.84 -40.71 -20.14
C VAL A 840 -37.22 -39.27 -19.84
N ALA A 841 -37.69 -38.51 -20.84
CA ALA A 841 -38.14 -37.14 -20.63
C ALA A 841 -39.34 -37.05 -19.67
N GLU A 842 -40.34 -37.92 -19.84
CA GLU A 842 -41.52 -37.98 -18.98
C GLU A 842 -41.14 -38.27 -17.52
N ASP A 843 -40.29 -39.27 -17.26
CA ASP A 843 -39.90 -39.64 -15.90
C ASP A 843 -38.99 -38.59 -15.25
N VAL A 844 -38.03 -37.99 -15.98
CA VAL A 844 -37.19 -36.92 -15.43
C VAL A 844 -38.03 -35.72 -15.02
N VAL A 845 -38.90 -35.26 -15.91
CA VAL A 845 -39.74 -34.08 -15.65
C VAL A 845 -40.69 -34.37 -14.49
N LYS A 846 -41.32 -35.56 -14.47
CA LYS A 846 -42.20 -35.96 -13.37
C LYS A 846 -41.51 -35.98 -12.01
N GLU A 847 -40.33 -36.60 -11.90
CA GLU A 847 -39.62 -36.71 -10.63
C GLU A 847 -39.06 -35.36 -10.16
N LEU A 848 -38.58 -34.51 -11.07
CA LEU A 848 -38.13 -33.15 -10.72
C LEU A 848 -39.31 -32.23 -10.33
N LEU A 849 -40.44 -32.32 -11.04
CA LEU A 849 -41.64 -31.57 -10.68
C LEU A 849 -42.21 -31.99 -9.31
N ALA A 850 -41.96 -33.22 -8.86
CA ALA A 850 -42.40 -33.69 -7.54
C ALA A 850 -41.66 -33.00 -6.37
N ILE A 851 -40.64 -32.18 -6.63
CA ILE A 851 -39.94 -31.40 -5.59
C ILE A 851 -40.83 -30.23 -5.16
N GLU A 852 -41.67 -30.47 -4.15
CA GLU A 852 -42.69 -29.53 -3.68
C GLU A 852 -42.13 -28.17 -3.25
N SER A 853 -40.89 -28.11 -2.76
CA SER A 853 -40.24 -26.86 -2.36
C SER A 853 -39.92 -25.93 -3.53
N ILE A 854 -39.95 -26.42 -4.77
CA ILE A 854 -39.71 -25.63 -6.00
C ILE A 854 -41.02 -25.36 -6.72
N PHE A 855 -41.84 -26.39 -6.96
CA PHE A 855 -43.00 -26.30 -7.85
C PHE A 855 -44.35 -26.28 -7.13
N GLY A 856 -44.38 -26.41 -5.80
CA GLY A 856 -45.63 -26.53 -5.04
C GLY A 856 -46.42 -27.79 -5.38
N LYS A 857 -47.61 -27.92 -4.78
CA LYS A 857 -48.47 -29.12 -4.94
C LYS A 857 -49.49 -29.03 -6.06
N GLU A 858 -49.92 -27.81 -6.40
CA GLU A 858 -51.04 -27.61 -7.32
C GLU A 858 -50.58 -27.52 -8.78
N LEU A 859 -49.44 -26.88 -9.04
CA LEU A 859 -48.90 -26.73 -10.39
C LEU A 859 -48.60 -28.08 -11.05
N VAL A 860 -48.08 -29.04 -10.29
CA VAL A 860 -47.74 -30.40 -10.78
C VAL A 860 -48.97 -31.19 -11.21
N LYS A 861 -50.17 -30.83 -10.73
CA LYS A 861 -51.44 -31.46 -11.14
C LYS A 861 -51.97 -30.90 -12.47
N ASN A 862 -51.45 -29.76 -12.93
CA ASN A 862 -51.86 -29.14 -14.18
C ASN A 862 -51.22 -29.88 -15.37
N ARG A 863 -52.04 -30.61 -16.13
CA ARG A 863 -51.56 -31.39 -17.29
C ARG A 863 -50.93 -30.54 -18.37
N ASP A 864 -51.48 -29.37 -18.66
CA ASP A 864 -50.96 -28.48 -19.72
C ASP A 864 -49.54 -28.00 -19.37
N PHE A 865 -49.31 -27.69 -18.09
CA PHE A 865 -47.97 -27.36 -17.58
C PHE A 865 -46.99 -28.53 -17.74
N VAL A 866 -47.34 -29.70 -17.23
CA VAL A 866 -46.47 -30.90 -17.29
C VAL A 866 -46.16 -31.26 -18.74
N ASP A 867 -47.16 -31.26 -19.62
CA ASP A 867 -46.98 -31.60 -21.03
C ASP A 867 -46.10 -30.59 -21.76
N ASN A 868 -46.25 -29.29 -21.49
CA ASN A 868 -45.46 -28.24 -22.14
C ASN A 868 -43.99 -28.27 -21.68
N VAL A 869 -43.73 -28.45 -20.38
CA VAL A 869 -42.36 -28.61 -19.87
C VAL A 869 -41.73 -29.90 -20.39
N THR A 870 -42.49 -31.00 -20.44
CA THR A 870 -42.01 -32.28 -20.98
C THR A 870 -41.65 -32.17 -22.46
N LYS A 871 -42.49 -31.52 -23.28
CA LYS A 871 -42.18 -31.26 -24.69
C LYS A 871 -40.93 -30.39 -24.85
N ALA A 872 -40.80 -29.34 -24.05
CA ALA A 872 -39.62 -28.47 -24.08
C ALA A 872 -38.34 -29.24 -23.68
N TYR A 873 -38.41 -30.08 -22.63
CA TYR A 873 -37.30 -30.91 -22.18
C TYR A 873 -36.91 -31.96 -23.23
N GLN A 874 -37.89 -32.65 -23.82
CA GLN A 874 -37.64 -33.60 -24.91
C GLN A 874 -37.00 -32.89 -26.12
N ASN A 875 -37.43 -31.68 -26.45
CA ASN A 875 -36.83 -30.90 -27.52
C ASN A 875 -35.35 -30.60 -27.23
N LEU A 876 -35.02 -30.19 -26.00
CA LEU A 876 -33.63 -29.98 -25.57
C LEU A 876 -32.78 -31.25 -25.73
N LEU A 877 -33.29 -32.43 -25.38
CA LEU A 877 -32.59 -33.70 -25.58
C LEU A 877 -32.37 -34.04 -27.06
N ASN A 878 -33.32 -33.68 -27.93
CA ASN A 878 -33.29 -34.02 -29.35
C ASN A 878 -32.37 -33.12 -30.18
N VAL A 879 -32.41 -31.81 -29.93
CA VAL A 879 -31.76 -30.82 -30.81
C VAL A 879 -30.71 -29.95 -30.10
N GLY A 880 -30.60 -30.03 -28.77
CA GLY A 880 -29.73 -29.17 -27.96
C GLY A 880 -30.30 -27.76 -27.74
N ALA A 881 -29.73 -27.05 -26.77
CA ALA A 881 -30.21 -25.77 -26.27
C ALA A 881 -30.20 -24.68 -27.35
N ARG A 882 -29.14 -24.59 -28.15
CA ARG A 882 -29.04 -23.56 -29.21
C ARG A 882 -30.17 -23.69 -30.23
N GLN A 883 -30.45 -24.89 -30.70
CA GLN A 883 -31.49 -25.12 -31.70
C GLN A 883 -32.89 -25.03 -31.10
N ALA A 884 -33.06 -25.45 -29.83
CA ALA A 884 -34.32 -25.29 -29.11
C ALA A 884 -34.68 -23.81 -28.89
N VAL A 885 -33.69 -22.96 -28.54
CA VAL A 885 -33.89 -21.51 -28.43
C VAL A 885 -34.20 -20.87 -29.79
N ALA A 886 -33.53 -21.31 -30.86
CA ALA A 886 -33.81 -20.82 -32.22
C ALA A 886 -35.20 -21.18 -32.77
N ALA A 887 -35.86 -22.18 -32.18
CA ALA A 887 -37.19 -22.62 -32.57
C ALA A 887 -38.34 -21.89 -31.85
N LEU A 888 -38.02 -21.03 -30.87
CA LEU A 888 -38.93 -20.05 -30.28
C LEU A 888 -39.09 -18.87 -31.26
#